data_AF-A0A0Q6UTV5-F1
#
_entry.id   AF-A0A0Q6UTV5-F1
#
_cell.length_a   1.000
_cell.length_b   1.000
_cell.length_c   1.000
_cell.angle_alpha   90.00
_cell.angle_beta   90.00
_cell.angle_gamma   90.00
#
_symmetry.space_group_name_H-M   'P 1'
#
loop_
_entity.id
_entity.type
_entity.pdbx_description
1 polymer ?
#
loop_
_entity_poly.entity_id
_entity_poly.type
_entity_poly.pdbx_seq_one_letter_code
_entity_poly.pdbx_strand_id
1 'polypeptide(L)'
;MKSTDRRPVIVVAALALVAPAAVTALAVGTTEAASAHKGGGHHPSPHSTSKAVYFASDGLRQDLVEKYADQGVMPTMKKFLRNGVKARGNGMLTQAPPNTGAGWYTLATGAWPGVHGSTNNTFHKNGDPFANRTAAFDSGVLQAESIAQSAERGGLKVAQMEWAGGRNASIQGPTIDYQSFHSGRGVATNFIGQKGEPIFDDAPFIASFGLQFDHPSGYAGQAPFPSAAPSPATGWTGVPTSYSPAQEMRLRVLDAGVDKYGLNAYLYDSRNDGRTKYDRVLFSPTKSGSDAVGDLRQGEWADVKVTIQGGALAGKTAGMLVKVETLSPDLSRVRLFHTSVTRAIASWPTWPGEPGYTDFDEYLAAEFPTSTAADFAILEAGVTSEETYAQQGLYWSTGHWPMLEYIARTYQPDLLMVGMPTTDEFQHQFLGLVTKRLPGGAPNPAYDDVDLDGVKDGRVAQRAAFIREAYAESDQTLRLARSLVGKDPTTFVGSDHGFAPQFLAIDASRPLVDMGLLSRPQTSNCRPAAGETIGKAKACWAGGTLQVYLNLAGRDPAGGGLQQVPAADEAATVAAIKAAYLGLTDPNDWTHDGNPEGWTVIDRAFTKAEARHIPNGPGSTADMAHPTRTGDLVVFSYPPYQFDAETPGTLVAPSHFFGQHGYVPDVQDLAANVNMRATFLAGGAGIGHGRVAARSIDLAPTLAFLLGVPEPQHSQGEVLLDVADDGHSYTPVPIVGLSDFHGQLDPTTRAYDNGINARVGGASFLATMFDEDLDALPGEGLILAGGDNVGASPPSSALLEDMPAIDVENAWGLDATSYGNHEFDYGVARLLQHQARADFPFLATNIVDADTGEAPPWVTPSKVFRVNGVKVGVIGAGLAETPELVAAGATEGLEFLDEAPRIKAESERLRRQGVKVQVVVIHQGTALGSNPVGTTPGAAWEGPIIGIADALQDTTVDAMIVGHTHRVSNLMRGDILITEGINAGASYSVLQLMVRGGDVAWAGGATRVAKTLGVTGRADVQAIVDQANAETAVLRNQVIGTQANDVLRDPTRLHESEMGNMVADAMRGKYPGVDAAYTNSGGLRQDLVCSPPSAGEAACEITWGEMFAVLPFGNRTTILTVTGAQLRTAFLNGFSPVCNTAIATGRFPQVSGLRATFHCEGTTPVVDGMWRTPDGIGGTQTPIADGDSVRLVTNDFMFTGGDGYTVFSQATDVQQPGDDLMQIAADYVTDNSPVDPQVEGRLTQN
;
A
#
# COMPACT_ATOMS: atom_id res chain seq x y z
N MET A 1 -60.06 4.80 -15.74
CA MET A 1 -61.10 3.96 -16.37
C MET A 1 -60.60 2.53 -16.39
N LYS A 2 -61.46 1.59 -16.00
CA LYS A 2 -61.18 0.18 -15.75
C LYS A 2 -60.87 -0.61 -17.04
N SER A 3 -60.25 -1.77 -16.79
CA SER A 3 -60.51 -3.07 -17.44
C SER A 3 -59.78 -3.30 -18.77
N THR A 4 -59.32 -4.49 -19.16
CA THR A 4 -59.34 -5.89 -18.65
C THR A 4 -58.53 -6.67 -19.70
N ASP A 5 -57.56 -7.50 -19.32
CA ASP A 5 -57.72 -8.95 -19.08
C ASP A 5 -57.65 -9.80 -20.38
N ARG A 6 -56.69 -10.73 -20.41
CA ARG A 6 -56.84 -12.19 -20.71
C ARG A 6 -55.63 -12.82 -21.41
N ARG A 7 -55.07 -13.83 -20.74
CA ARG A 7 -54.30 -14.95 -21.32
C ARG A 7 -55.22 -15.87 -22.14
N PRO A 8 -54.65 -16.81 -22.93
CA PRO A 8 -54.58 -18.19 -22.43
C PRO A 8 -53.29 -18.96 -22.81
N VAL A 9 -53.19 -20.14 -22.19
CA VAL A 9 -52.12 -21.17 -22.17
C VAL A 9 -52.48 -22.34 -23.10
N ILE A 10 -51.50 -23.22 -23.43
CA ILE A 10 -51.52 -24.71 -23.71
C ILE A 10 -50.66 -25.03 -24.98
N VAL A 11 -49.77 -26.05 -25.15
CA VAL A 11 -49.07 -27.10 -24.35
C VAL A 11 -48.18 -27.93 -25.33
N VAL A 12 -46.99 -28.37 -24.87
CA VAL A 12 -46.24 -29.66 -25.12
C VAL A 12 -45.63 -30.05 -26.50
N ALA A 13 -44.30 -30.32 -26.52
CA ALA A 13 -43.64 -31.64 -26.77
C ALA A 13 -42.21 -31.54 -27.36
N ALA A 14 -41.34 -32.45 -26.92
CA ALA A 14 -39.90 -32.58 -27.21
C ALA A 14 -39.57 -33.52 -28.40
N LEU A 15 -38.39 -33.37 -29.04
CA LEU A 15 -37.26 -34.33 -29.04
C LEU A 15 -36.09 -33.89 -29.95
N ALA A 16 -34.90 -34.42 -29.65
CA ALA A 16 -33.55 -34.05 -30.06
C ALA A 16 -33.06 -34.52 -31.46
N LEU A 17 -32.02 -33.86 -32.01
CA LEU A 17 -30.59 -34.31 -32.10
C LEU A 17 -29.83 -33.70 -33.31
N VAL A 18 -28.50 -33.64 -33.14
CA VAL A 18 -27.38 -33.50 -34.11
C VAL A 18 -26.64 -32.15 -34.12
N ALA A 19 -25.44 -32.15 -33.51
CA ALA A 19 -24.30 -31.23 -33.69
C ALA A 19 -23.37 -31.75 -34.83
N PRO A 20 -22.29 -31.07 -35.32
CA PRO A 20 -21.54 -29.99 -34.69
C PRO A 20 -20.95 -28.86 -35.59
N ALA A 21 -20.25 -27.93 -34.92
CA ALA A 21 -19.17 -27.03 -35.35
C ALA A 21 -19.50 -25.69 -36.04
N ALA A 22 -19.30 -24.58 -35.32
CA ALA A 22 -18.22 -23.61 -35.58
C ALA A 22 -18.24 -22.47 -34.55
N VAL A 23 -17.05 -22.16 -34.05
CA VAL A 23 -16.71 -21.24 -32.96
C VAL A 23 -17.07 -19.79 -33.32
N THR A 24 -17.81 -19.11 -32.44
CA THR A 24 -17.84 -17.65 -32.34
C THR A 24 -17.72 -17.28 -30.87
N ALA A 25 -16.62 -16.59 -30.53
CA ALA A 25 -16.38 -16.03 -29.22
C ALA A 25 -17.40 -14.92 -28.96
N LEU A 26 -18.27 -15.13 -27.97
CA LEU A 26 -19.13 -14.10 -27.41
C LEU A 26 -18.56 -13.73 -26.04
N ALA A 27 -18.16 -12.47 -25.94
CA ALA A 27 -17.84 -11.81 -24.69
C ALA A 27 -19.02 -11.97 -23.72
N VAL A 28 -18.77 -12.65 -22.60
CA VAL A 28 -19.70 -12.69 -21.48
C VAL A 28 -19.52 -11.37 -20.75
N GLY A 29 -20.43 -10.42 -21.01
CA GLY A 29 -20.63 -9.29 -20.11
C GLY A 29 -21.14 -9.82 -18.78
N THR A 30 -20.29 -9.74 -17.76
CA THR A 30 -20.68 -9.92 -16.36
C THR A 30 -21.60 -8.76 -16.00
N THR A 31 -22.90 -9.04 -15.98
CA THR A 31 -23.86 -8.13 -15.34
C THR A 31 -23.77 -8.39 -13.84
N GLU A 32 -23.02 -7.55 -13.14
CA GLU A 32 -23.15 -7.40 -11.69
C GLU A 32 -24.61 -7.04 -11.40
N ALA A 33 -25.31 -7.93 -10.72
CA ALA A 33 -26.61 -7.61 -10.17
C ALA A 33 -26.38 -6.63 -9.00
N ALA A 34 -26.40 -5.34 -9.32
CA ALA A 34 -26.61 -4.27 -8.34
C ALA A 34 -27.95 -4.52 -7.64
N SER A 35 -27.91 -5.25 -6.52
CA SER A 35 -29.02 -5.35 -5.59
C SER A 35 -29.18 -4.01 -4.90
N ALA A 36 -29.99 -3.13 -5.52
CA ALA A 36 -30.53 -1.97 -4.86
C ALA A 36 -31.49 -2.43 -3.75
N HIS A 37 -30.95 -2.69 -2.56
CA HIS A 37 -31.77 -2.92 -1.38
C HIS A 37 -32.49 -1.61 -1.03
N LYS A 38 -33.80 -1.58 -1.21
CA LYS A 38 -34.65 -0.48 -0.75
C LYS A 38 -34.71 -0.49 0.78
N GLY A 39 -34.30 0.64 1.35
CA GLY A 39 -34.21 0.97 2.76
C GLY A 39 -35.27 0.37 3.69
N GLY A 40 -34.76 -0.36 4.67
CA GLY A 40 -35.31 -0.51 6.01
C GLY A 40 -34.16 -0.36 7.01
N GLY A 41 -33.39 0.73 6.92
CA GLY A 41 -32.12 0.89 7.63
C GLY A 41 -32.30 1.03 9.14
N HIS A 42 -31.50 0.28 9.90
CA HIS A 42 -31.37 0.45 11.35
C HIS A 42 -30.45 1.64 11.70
N HIS A 43 -29.60 2.08 10.77
CA HIS A 43 -28.74 3.24 10.98
C HIS A 43 -29.25 4.48 10.23
N PRO A 44 -29.52 5.61 10.93
CA PRO A 44 -29.62 6.89 10.24
C PRO A 44 -28.26 7.18 9.59
N SER A 45 -28.23 7.32 8.26
CA SER A 45 -27.02 7.71 7.52
C SER A 45 -26.36 8.92 8.24
N PRO A 46 -25.06 8.82 8.60
CA PRO A 46 -24.41 9.78 9.50
C PRO A 46 -24.43 11.19 8.92
N HIS A 47 -24.42 11.32 7.57
CA HIS A 47 -24.52 12.60 6.87
C HIS A 47 -25.23 12.46 5.51
N SER A 48 -26.00 13.48 5.09
CA SER A 48 -26.67 13.48 3.78
C SER A 48 -25.74 13.84 2.60
N THR A 49 -24.42 13.79 2.77
CA THR A 49 -23.46 14.33 1.79
C THR A 49 -22.85 13.21 0.95
N SER A 50 -23.47 12.90 -0.18
CA SER A 50 -22.91 11.94 -1.15
C SER A 50 -21.84 12.55 -2.06
N LYS A 51 -21.48 13.83 -1.88
CA LYS A 51 -20.64 14.60 -2.80
C LYS A 51 -19.48 15.27 -2.07
N ALA A 52 -18.25 14.84 -2.38
CA ALA A 52 -17.03 15.37 -1.80
C ALA A 52 -15.95 15.73 -2.84
N VAL A 53 -15.12 16.71 -2.47
CA VAL A 53 -13.87 17.06 -3.14
C VAL A 53 -12.72 16.85 -2.16
N TYR A 54 -11.74 16.05 -2.54
CA TYR A 54 -10.48 15.95 -1.84
C TYR A 54 -9.39 16.58 -2.72
N PHE A 55 -9.07 17.84 -2.43
CA PHE A 55 -8.08 18.60 -3.15
C PHE A 55 -6.76 18.58 -2.40
N ALA A 56 -5.66 18.27 -3.09
CA ALA A 56 -4.32 18.38 -2.56
C ALA A 56 -3.45 19.22 -3.51
N SER A 57 -2.60 20.06 -2.94
CA SER A 57 -1.64 20.88 -3.69
C SER A 57 -0.26 20.55 -3.14
N ASP A 58 0.63 20.09 -4.01
CA ASP A 58 1.94 19.56 -3.65
C ASP A 58 2.77 20.64 -2.94
N GLY A 59 3.32 20.34 -1.77
CA GLY A 59 4.11 21.30 -0.98
C GLY A 59 3.37 22.54 -0.44
N LEU A 60 2.04 22.57 -0.41
CA LEU A 60 1.25 23.71 0.06
C LEU A 60 1.37 23.89 1.59
N ARG A 61 1.96 25.01 2.01
CA ARG A 61 2.17 25.35 3.42
C ARG A 61 1.05 26.21 4.01
N GLN A 62 0.54 25.81 5.18
CA GLN A 62 -0.60 26.49 5.79
C GLN A 62 -0.29 27.94 6.17
N ASP A 63 0.92 28.23 6.66
CA ASP A 63 1.33 29.58 7.03
C ASP A 63 1.37 30.53 5.82
N LEU A 64 1.73 30.02 4.64
CA LEU A 64 1.68 30.76 3.38
C LEU A 64 0.25 30.91 2.85
N VAL A 65 -0.59 29.88 3.00
CA VAL A 65 -2.03 29.97 2.70
C VAL A 65 -2.69 31.08 3.52
N GLU A 66 -2.44 31.12 4.83
CA GLU A 66 -2.98 32.17 5.71
C GLU A 66 -2.51 33.57 5.28
N LYS A 67 -1.20 33.72 5.03
CA LYS A 67 -0.60 34.98 4.55
C LYS A 67 -1.21 35.46 3.24
N TYR A 68 -1.33 34.60 2.23
CA TYR A 68 -1.83 34.98 0.91
C TYR A 68 -3.36 35.14 0.87
N ALA A 69 -4.09 34.40 1.70
CA ALA A 69 -5.52 34.63 1.93
C ALA A 69 -5.78 36.03 2.56
N ASP A 70 -4.95 36.46 3.51
CA ASP A 70 -5.06 37.79 4.10
C ASP A 70 -4.78 38.90 3.09
N GLN A 71 -3.83 38.68 2.18
CA GLN A 71 -3.54 39.56 1.03
C GLN A 71 -4.62 39.54 -0.07
N GLY A 72 -5.60 38.64 0.01
CA GLY A 72 -6.70 38.52 -0.96
C GLY A 72 -6.37 37.70 -2.22
N VAL A 73 -5.24 37.00 -2.24
CA VAL A 73 -4.79 36.16 -3.36
C VAL A 73 -5.57 34.85 -3.43
N MET A 74 -5.91 34.28 -2.27
CA MET A 74 -6.60 32.98 -2.14
C MET A 74 -8.01 33.15 -1.55
N PRO A 75 -8.97 33.73 -2.28
CA PRO A 75 -10.30 34.04 -1.76
C PRO A 75 -11.13 32.79 -1.41
N THR A 76 -10.87 31.64 -2.02
CA THR A 76 -11.57 30.39 -1.73
C THR A 76 -11.06 29.80 -0.42
N MET A 77 -9.75 29.63 -0.27
CA MET A 77 -9.10 29.21 0.98
C MET A 77 -9.42 30.16 2.15
N LYS A 78 -9.51 31.47 1.89
CA LYS A 78 -9.93 32.45 2.90
C LYS A 78 -11.30 32.15 3.50
N LYS A 79 -12.23 31.59 2.71
CA LYS A 79 -13.54 31.18 3.22
C LYS A 79 -13.42 29.96 4.13
N PHE A 80 -12.61 28.98 3.76
CA PHE A 80 -12.33 27.82 4.61
C PHE A 80 -11.67 28.21 5.94
N LEU A 81 -10.64 29.06 5.89
CA LEU A 81 -9.97 29.59 7.09
C LEU A 81 -10.91 30.33 8.04
N ARG A 82 -12.02 30.90 7.54
CA ARG A 82 -13.00 31.68 8.31
C ARG A 82 -14.22 30.89 8.76
N ASN A 83 -14.68 29.94 7.96
CA ASN A 83 -15.98 29.29 8.12
C ASN A 83 -15.87 27.77 8.24
N GLY A 84 -14.69 27.20 8.07
CA GLY A 84 -14.43 25.77 8.15
C GLY A 84 -13.46 25.40 9.26
N VAL A 85 -12.86 24.23 9.13
CA VAL A 85 -11.86 23.70 10.05
C VAL A 85 -10.47 23.83 9.44
N LYS A 86 -9.47 24.09 10.28
CA LYS A 86 -8.06 24.10 9.88
C LYS A 86 -7.17 23.35 10.86
N ALA A 87 -6.03 22.83 10.42
CA ALA A 87 -5.06 22.28 11.35
C ALA A 87 -4.51 23.36 12.31
N ARG A 88 -4.28 22.98 13.57
CA ARG A 88 -3.63 23.82 14.59
C ARG A 88 -2.11 23.71 14.52
N GLY A 89 -1.38 24.64 15.14
CA GLY A 89 0.08 24.57 15.20
C GLY A 89 0.79 24.86 13.87
N ASN A 90 0.18 25.70 13.02
CA ASN A 90 0.71 26.13 11.72
C ASN A 90 0.77 25.03 10.65
N GLY A 91 -0.08 24.00 10.77
CA GLY A 91 -0.24 22.98 9.74
C GLY A 91 -0.51 21.59 10.31
N MET A 92 -0.87 20.68 9.41
CA MET A 92 -1.05 19.26 9.64
C MET A 92 0.31 18.58 9.86
N LEU A 93 0.35 17.62 10.77
CA LEU A 93 1.52 16.76 11.00
C LEU A 93 1.59 15.73 9.87
N THR A 94 2.77 15.50 9.28
CA THR A 94 2.91 14.71 8.04
C THR A 94 3.68 13.42 8.28
N GLN A 95 3.72 12.56 7.28
CA GLN A 95 4.54 11.35 7.25
C GLN A 95 6.05 11.65 7.28
N ALA A 96 6.82 10.61 7.59
CA ALA A 96 8.28 10.61 7.48
C ALA A 96 8.74 9.69 6.34
N PRO A 97 9.63 10.15 5.44
CA PRO A 97 9.99 11.55 5.24
C PRO A 97 8.83 12.39 4.66
N PRO A 98 8.78 13.71 4.93
CA PRO A 98 7.83 14.61 4.29
C PRO A 98 8.22 14.87 2.82
N ASN A 99 7.94 13.91 1.93
CA ASN A 99 8.14 14.08 0.49
C ASN A 99 6.97 13.50 -0.32
N THR A 100 6.95 13.83 -1.61
CA THR A 100 5.90 13.47 -2.56
C THR A 100 5.53 11.99 -2.54
N GLY A 101 6.50 11.10 -2.73
CA GLY A 101 6.28 9.68 -2.88
C GLY A 101 5.65 9.02 -1.65
N ALA A 102 6.04 9.45 -0.44
CA ALA A 102 5.46 8.95 0.80
C ALA A 102 4.12 9.64 1.10
N GLY A 103 4.05 10.96 0.92
CA GLY A 103 2.92 11.77 1.38
C GLY A 103 1.63 11.59 0.62
N TRP A 104 1.69 11.48 -0.70
CA TRP A 104 0.50 11.24 -1.50
C TRP A 104 -0.18 9.91 -1.17
N TYR A 105 0.59 8.85 -0.92
CA TYR A 105 0.02 7.58 -0.44
C TYR A 105 -0.44 7.64 1.02
N THR A 106 0.21 8.39 1.90
CA THR A 106 -0.32 8.62 3.25
C THR A 106 -1.68 9.31 3.20
N LEU A 107 -1.83 10.38 2.40
CA LEU A 107 -3.11 11.08 2.20
C LEU A 107 -4.19 10.16 1.59
N ALA A 108 -3.80 9.29 0.66
CA ALA A 108 -4.72 8.39 -0.04
C ALA A 108 -5.17 7.21 0.82
N THR A 109 -4.33 6.70 1.74
CA THR A 109 -4.59 5.44 2.46
C THR A 109 -4.92 5.64 3.92
N GLY A 110 -4.54 6.78 4.50
CA GLY A 110 -4.56 6.97 5.94
C GLY A 110 -3.56 6.08 6.68
N ALA A 111 -2.57 5.50 6.00
CA ALA A 111 -1.55 4.63 6.58
C ALA A 111 -0.17 5.33 6.54
N TRP A 112 0.75 4.92 7.41
CA TRP A 112 2.12 5.43 7.36
C TRP A 112 2.98 4.73 6.29
N PRO A 113 4.14 5.30 5.91
CA PRO A 113 5.08 4.70 4.97
C PRO A 113 5.53 3.28 5.31
N GLY A 114 5.64 2.96 6.59
CA GLY A 114 5.91 1.61 7.07
C GLY A 114 4.84 0.57 6.71
N VAL A 115 3.64 1.01 6.29
CA VAL A 115 2.48 0.16 5.94
C VAL A 115 2.16 0.23 4.46
N HIS A 116 1.99 1.42 3.87
CA HIS A 116 1.66 1.53 2.44
C HIS A 116 2.85 1.25 1.51
N GLY A 117 4.07 1.13 2.05
CA GLY A 117 5.24 0.60 1.34
C GLY A 117 6.01 1.60 0.48
N SER A 118 5.65 2.89 0.47
CA SER A 118 6.42 3.95 -0.20
C SER A 118 7.17 4.75 0.85
N THR A 119 8.45 4.44 1.02
CA THR A 119 9.29 4.99 2.11
C THR A 119 10.10 6.21 1.69
N ASN A 120 10.12 6.54 0.39
CA ASN A 120 10.84 7.66 -0.19
C ASN A 120 10.40 7.92 -1.64
N ASN A 121 10.77 9.06 -2.25
CA ASN A 121 10.59 9.27 -3.71
C ASN A 121 11.32 8.20 -4.55
N THR A 122 12.51 7.80 -4.10
CA THR A 122 13.29 6.69 -4.67
C THR A 122 13.94 5.90 -3.55
N PHE A 123 13.81 4.59 -3.59
CA PHE A 123 14.32 3.66 -2.58
C PHE A 123 14.75 2.34 -3.21
N HIS A 124 15.24 1.42 -2.38
CA HIS A 124 15.60 0.07 -2.78
C HIS A 124 14.76 -0.94 -2.00
N LYS A 125 14.34 -2.01 -2.67
CA LYS A 125 13.72 -3.17 -2.01
C LYS A 125 14.82 -4.17 -1.71
N ASN A 126 15.02 -4.51 -0.44
CA ASN A 126 15.95 -5.56 -0.04
C ASN A 126 15.58 -6.87 -0.75
N GLY A 127 16.60 -7.66 -1.10
CA GLY A 127 16.45 -8.89 -1.89
C GLY A 127 16.39 -8.69 -3.41
N ASP A 128 16.23 -7.45 -3.91
CA ASP A 128 16.45 -7.17 -5.33
C ASP A 128 17.96 -7.12 -5.64
N PRO A 129 18.38 -7.32 -6.91
CA PRO A 129 19.73 -6.98 -7.34
C PRO A 129 20.15 -5.60 -6.85
N PHE A 130 21.30 -5.50 -6.18
CA PHE A 130 21.68 -4.27 -5.45
C PHE A 130 21.86 -3.03 -6.36
N ALA A 131 22.02 -3.23 -7.67
CA ALA A 131 22.03 -2.13 -8.65
C ALA A 131 20.65 -1.53 -8.96
N ASN A 132 19.56 -2.20 -8.58
CA ASN A 132 18.20 -1.76 -8.84
C ASN A 132 17.80 -0.57 -7.96
N ARG A 133 16.83 0.19 -8.46
CA ARG A 133 16.11 1.23 -7.71
C ARG A 133 14.61 1.09 -7.96
N THR A 134 13.81 1.61 -7.06
CA THR A 134 12.35 1.68 -7.15
C THR A 134 11.92 3.12 -6.98
N ALA A 135 11.05 3.62 -7.86
CA ALA A 135 10.38 4.91 -7.68
C ALA A 135 9.05 4.72 -6.92
N ALA A 136 8.65 5.72 -6.14
CA ALA A 136 7.44 5.66 -5.30
C ALA A 136 6.15 5.26 -6.05
N PHE A 137 6.03 5.66 -7.31
CA PHE A 137 4.85 5.42 -8.13
C PHE A 137 5.04 4.29 -9.15
N ASP A 138 6.05 3.44 -8.99
CA ASP A 138 6.15 2.19 -9.73
C ASP A 138 5.04 1.21 -9.31
N SER A 139 4.61 0.34 -10.23
CA SER A 139 3.62 -0.70 -9.94
C SER A 139 4.11 -1.63 -8.83
N GLY A 140 3.20 -2.04 -7.94
CA GLY A 140 3.50 -2.90 -6.79
C GLY A 140 4.15 -2.18 -5.59
N VAL A 141 4.28 -0.85 -5.64
CA VAL A 141 4.73 -0.07 -4.47
C VAL A 141 3.60 0.13 -3.46
N LEU A 142 2.41 0.54 -3.90
CA LEU A 142 1.26 0.75 -3.01
C LEU A 142 0.78 -0.59 -2.42
N GLN A 143 1.00 -0.79 -1.12
CA GLN A 143 0.64 -2.00 -0.37
C GLN A 143 -0.55 -1.81 0.59
N ALA A 144 -1.26 -0.70 0.46
CA ALA A 144 -2.44 -0.36 1.26
C ALA A 144 -3.63 0.01 0.35
N GLU A 145 -4.84 -0.26 0.83
CA GLU A 145 -6.07 0.20 0.17
C GLU A 145 -6.18 1.72 0.28
N SER A 146 -6.55 2.37 -0.82
CA SER A 146 -6.80 3.82 -0.86
C SER A 146 -8.25 4.17 -0.53
N ILE A 147 -8.52 5.41 -0.13
CA ILE A 147 -9.86 5.97 0.03
C ILE A 147 -10.64 5.97 -1.29
N ALA A 148 -9.96 6.04 -2.44
CA ALA A 148 -10.59 5.89 -3.74
C ALA A 148 -11.19 4.47 -3.90
N GLN A 149 -10.40 3.45 -3.58
CA GLN A 149 -10.82 2.04 -3.59
C GLN A 149 -11.91 1.77 -2.55
N SER A 150 -11.74 2.28 -1.33
CA SER A 150 -12.72 2.11 -0.26
C SER A 150 -14.06 2.79 -0.57
N ALA A 151 -14.03 3.98 -1.18
CA ALA A 151 -15.24 4.68 -1.60
C ALA A 151 -15.98 3.94 -2.72
N GLU A 152 -15.28 3.38 -3.73
CA GLU A 152 -15.93 2.54 -4.74
C GLU A 152 -16.48 1.23 -4.14
N ARG A 153 -15.76 0.63 -3.19
CA ARG A 153 -16.25 -0.52 -2.41
C ARG A 153 -17.51 -0.16 -1.60
N GLY A 154 -17.61 1.08 -1.12
CA GLY A 154 -18.80 1.67 -0.53
C GLY A 154 -19.89 2.09 -1.53
N GLY A 155 -19.71 1.85 -2.83
CA GLY A 155 -20.69 2.12 -3.88
C GLY A 155 -20.68 3.54 -4.46
N LEU A 156 -19.66 4.35 -4.14
CA LEU A 156 -19.51 5.71 -4.67
C LEU A 156 -18.77 5.74 -6.01
N LYS A 157 -19.10 6.70 -6.87
CA LYS A 157 -18.34 6.98 -8.08
C LYS A 157 -17.11 7.83 -7.76
N VAL A 158 -15.91 7.32 -8.03
CA VAL A 158 -14.66 8.06 -7.74
C VAL A 158 -13.96 8.51 -9.01
N ALA A 159 -13.44 9.74 -9.02
CA ALA A 159 -12.55 10.23 -10.08
C ALA A 159 -11.27 10.80 -9.46
N GLN A 160 -10.12 10.49 -10.07
CA GLN A 160 -8.82 11.00 -9.69
C GLN A 160 -8.25 11.85 -10.83
N MET A 161 -7.86 13.09 -10.53
CA MET A 161 -7.27 14.03 -11.48
C MET A 161 -5.95 14.55 -10.93
N GLU A 162 -4.84 14.22 -11.57
CA GLU A 162 -3.49 14.60 -11.12
C GLU A 162 -3.21 14.19 -9.66
N TRP A 163 -3.88 13.12 -9.20
CA TRP A 163 -3.61 12.55 -7.90
C TRP A 163 -2.39 11.64 -8.02
N ALA A 164 -1.26 12.11 -7.50
CA ALA A 164 0.03 11.45 -7.64
C ALA A 164 0.00 9.96 -7.25
N GLY A 165 0.37 9.08 -8.18
CA GLY A 165 0.36 7.64 -7.94
C GLY A 165 -1.04 7.03 -7.90
N GLY A 166 -2.09 7.80 -8.20
CA GLY A 166 -3.48 7.35 -8.28
C GLY A 166 -3.67 6.23 -9.29
N ARG A 167 -2.81 6.13 -10.32
CA ARG A 167 -2.79 5.00 -11.28
C ARG A 167 -2.50 3.65 -10.62
N ASN A 168 -1.84 3.68 -9.46
CA ASN A 168 -1.49 2.48 -8.71
C ASN A 168 -2.60 2.04 -7.76
N ALA A 169 -3.73 2.77 -7.68
CA ALA A 169 -4.95 2.34 -7.03
C ALA A 169 -5.97 1.96 -8.11
N SER A 170 -6.23 0.67 -8.28
CA SER A 170 -7.20 0.21 -9.29
C SER A 170 -8.62 0.62 -8.89
N ILE A 171 -9.24 1.50 -9.69
CA ILE A 171 -10.63 1.95 -9.57
C ILE A 171 -11.35 1.85 -10.92
N GLN A 172 -12.68 1.84 -10.91
CA GLN A 172 -13.56 1.78 -12.09
C GLN A 172 -13.73 3.13 -12.78
N GLY A 173 -13.58 4.22 -12.02
CA GLY A 173 -13.68 5.58 -12.51
C GLY A 173 -12.43 6.11 -13.22
N PRO A 174 -12.51 7.32 -13.77
CA PRO A 174 -11.39 7.95 -14.46
C PRO A 174 -10.26 8.29 -13.49
N THR A 175 -9.05 7.94 -13.90
CA THR A 175 -7.80 8.29 -13.23
C THR A 175 -6.88 8.94 -14.25
N ILE A 176 -6.54 10.21 -14.01
CA ILE A 176 -5.44 10.92 -14.67
C ILE A 176 -4.33 11.10 -13.63
N ASP A 177 -3.15 10.63 -13.96
CA ASP A 177 -1.90 10.74 -13.20
C ASP A 177 -0.88 11.52 -14.05
N TYR A 178 0.30 11.79 -13.50
CA TYR A 178 1.35 12.60 -14.14
C TYR A 178 1.67 12.20 -15.59
N GLN A 179 2.28 13.10 -16.36
CA GLN A 179 2.72 12.76 -17.72
C GLN A 179 3.90 11.78 -17.82
N SER A 180 3.94 11.04 -18.92
CA SER A 180 5.15 10.37 -19.42
C SER A 180 5.91 11.25 -20.41
N PHE A 181 7.24 11.09 -20.48
CA PHE A 181 8.12 11.83 -21.39
C PHE A 181 8.64 10.91 -22.52
N HIS A 182 8.63 11.42 -23.75
CA HIS A 182 8.93 10.66 -24.98
C HIS A 182 10.00 11.31 -25.87
N SER A 183 10.57 12.44 -25.46
CA SER A 183 11.70 13.08 -26.15
C SER A 183 12.55 13.88 -25.15
N GLY A 184 13.72 14.32 -25.61
CA GLY A 184 14.46 15.39 -24.94
C GLY A 184 13.74 16.74 -25.04
N ARG A 185 14.27 17.72 -24.30
CA ARG A 185 13.85 19.12 -24.23
C ARG A 185 15.04 20.01 -24.59
N GLY A 186 14.81 21.21 -25.11
CA GLY A 186 15.93 22.05 -25.51
C GLY A 186 15.62 23.24 -26.41
N VAL A 187 16.68 23.75 -27.04
CA VAL A 187 16.63 24.96 -27.88
C VAL A 187 17.34 24.80 -29.22
N ALA A 188 16.91 25.61 -30.19
CA ALA A 188 17.71 25.99 -31.35
C ALA A 188 18.01 27.50 -31.28
N THR A 189 19.30 27.85 -31.27
CA THR A 189 19.76 29.24 -31.07
C THR A 189 20.98 29.55 -31.91
N ASN A 190 21.10 30.81 -32.36
CA ASN A 190 22.29 31.31 -33.06
C ASN A 190 23.22 32.15 -32.16
N PHE A 191 22.93 32.22 -30.86
CA PHE A 191 23.76 32.90 -29.87
C PHE A 191 23.91 32.07 -28.59
N ILE A 192 24.99 32.34 -27.85
CA ILE A 192 25.29 31.79 -26.53
C ILE A 192 25.20 32.93 -25.51
N GLY A 193 24.29 32.80 -24.55
CA GLY A 193 24.09 33.70 -23.43
C GLY A 193 25.33 33.75 -22.54
N GLN A 194 25.69 34.95 -22.08
CA GLN A 194 26.88 35.18 -21.24
C GLN A 194 26.48 35.45 -19.79
N LYS A 195 27.39 35.19 -18.83
CA LYS A 195 27.13 35.48 -17.41
C LYS A 195 26.76 36.95 -17.23
N GLY A 196 25.69 37.21 -16.48
CA GLY A 196 25.11 38.55 -16.27
C GLY A 196 24.11 39.00 -17.35
N GLU A 197 23.87 38.21 -18.39
CA GLU A 197 22.70 38.38 -19.26
C GLU A 197 21.45 37.72 -18.63
N PRO A 198 20.22 38.15 -18.97
CA PRO A 198 18.99 37.55 -18.45
C PRO A 198 18.82 36.05 -18.72
N ILE A 199 19.55 35.53 -19.71
CA ILE A 199 19.62 34.13 -20.09
C ILE A 199 21.10 33.82 -20.24
N PHE A 200 21.63 32.99 -19.35
CA PHE A 200 23.04 32.57 -19.31
C PHE A 200 23.10 31.08 -19.60
N ASP A 201 23.79 30.66 -20.66
CA ASP A 201 23.88 29.24 -20.99
C ASP A 201 25.03 28.60 -20.22
N ASP A 202 24.71 27.74 -19.24
CA ASP A 202 25.73 27.03 -18.46
C ASP A 202 26.07 25.69 -19.13
N ALA A 203 27.20 25.65 -19.85
CA ALA A 203 27.63 24.45 -20.58
C ALA A 203 27.73 23.18 -19.70
N PRO A 204 28.36 23.21 -18.51
CA PRO A 204 28.32 22.09 -17.57
C PRO A 204 26.91 21.57 -17.25
N PHE A 205 25.98 22.44 -16.88
CA PHE A 205 24.61 22.03 -16.53
C PHE A 205 23.80 21.55 -17.73
N ILE A 206 23.96 22.18 -18.88
CA ILE A 206 23.36 21.70 -20.14
C ILE A 206 23.78 20.25 -20.42
N ALA A 207 25.06 19.94 -20.20
CA ALA A 207 25.59 18.60 -20.41
C ALA A 207 25.13 17.60 -19.34
N SER A 208 25.10 17.99 -18.05
CA SER A 208 24.71 17.08 -16.96
C SER A 208 23.24 16.65 -17.05
N PHE A 209 22.35 17.58 -17.40
CA PHE A 209 20.93 17.28 -17.62
C PHE A 209 20.62 16.66 -18.99
N GLY A 210 21.62 16.57 -19.88
CA GLY A 210 21.43 16.06 -21.23
C GLY A 210 20.44 16.89 -22.06
N LEU A 211 20.40 18.21 -21.83
CA LEU A 211 19.49 19.10 -22.56
C LEU A 211 19.95 19.24 -24.01
N GLN A 212 19.02 19.28 -24.94
CA GLN A 212 19.35 19.54 -26.34
C GLN A 212 19.69 21.02 -26.54
N PHE A 213 20.83 21.30 -27.16
CA PHE A 213 21.30 22.66 -27.41
C PHE A 213 21.86 22.78 -28.84
N ASP A 214 20.97 23.12 -29.77
CA ASP A 214 21.30 23.24 -31.18
C ASP A 214 21.89 24.63 -31.47
N HIS A 215 23.19 24.65 -31.75
CA HIS A 215 23.93 25.87 -32.10
C HIS A 215 24.77 25.68 -33.38
N PRO A 216 24.89 26.68 -34.28
CA PRO A 216 25.63 26.57 -35.54
C PRO A 216 27.09 26.14 -35.42
N SER A 217 27.72 26.47 -34.28
CA SER A 217 29.11 26.12 -33.98
C SER A 217 29.26 24.97 -32.97
N GLY A 218 28.15 24.39 -32.51
CA GLY A 218 28.13 23.46 -31.37
C GLY A 218 28.30 24.20 -30.04
N TYR A 219 27.91 23.54 -28.95
CA TYR A 219 28.04 24.05 -27.58
C TYR A 219 27.84 22.91 -26.56
N ALA A 220 28.34 23.05 -25.33
CA ALA A 220 28.15 22.08 -24.24
C ALA A 220 28.42 20.60 -24.60
N GLY A 221 29.45 20.35 -25.42
CA GLY A 221 29.80 19.00 -25.90
C GLY A 221 28.94 18.47 -27.06
N GLN A 222 27.98 19.24 -27.56
CA GLN A 222 27.11 18.88 -28.68
C GLN A 222 27.70 19.33 -30.02
N ALA A 223 27.47 18.54 -31.06
CA ALA A 223 28.00 18.80 -32.40
C ALA A 223 27.40 20.06 -33.04
N PRO A 224 28.14 20.75 -33.94
CA PRO A 224 27.61 21.86 -34.70
C PRO A 224 26.33 21.52 -35.47
N PHE A 225 25.34 22.39 -35.38
CA PHE A 225 24.08 22.28 -36.11
C PHE A 225 23.81 23.55 -36.92
N PRO A 226 24.34 23.66 -38.15
CA PRO A 226 24.26 24.88 -38.96
C PRO A 226 22.83 25.42 -39.18
N SER A 227 21.84 24.53 -39.24
CA SER A 227 20.42 24.92 -39.44
C SER A 227 19.77 25.61 -38.23
N ALA A 228 20.47 25.76 -37.10
CA ALA A 228 20.07 26.65 -36.02
C ALA A 228 20.38 28.14 -36.33
N ALA A 229 21.09 28.47 -37.40
CA ALA A 229 21.28 29.85 -37.84
C ALA A 229 20.15 30.26 -38.80
N PRO A 230 19.66 31.52 -38.73
CA PRO A 230 18.81 32.08 -39.78
C PRO A 230 19.50 31.99 -41.14
N SER A 231 18.80 31.43 -42.12
CA SER A 231 19.23 31.35 -43.52
C SER A 231 18.07 31.69 -44.46
N PRO A 232 18.29 32.06 -45.73
CA PRO A 232 17.18 32.42 -46.62
C PRO A 232 16.12 31.31 -46.70
N ALA A 233 14.84 31.66 -46.48
CA ALA A 233 13.75 30.69 -46.53
C ALA A 233 13.60 30.12 -47.95
N THR A 234 13.67 28.80 -48.09
CA THR A 234 13.55 28.14 -49.40
C THR A 234 12.57 26.97 -49.36
N GLY A 235 11.78 26.83 -50.44
CA GLY A 235 10.80 25.74 -50.59
C GLY A 235 9.52 25.89 -49.77
N TRP A 236 9.31 27.02 -49.09
CA TRP A 236 8.08 27.27 -48.33
C TRP A 236 6.88 27.54 -49.22
N THR A 237 5.72 26.99 -48.85
CA THR A 237 4.45 27.16 -49.58
C THR A 237 3.35 27.64 -48.64
N GLY A 238 2.44 28.49 -49.13
CA GLY A 238 1.26 28.90 -48.34
C GLY A 238 1.55 29.70 -47.07
N VAL A 239 2.73 30.31 -46.94
CA VAL A 239 3.15 31.09 -45.76
C VAL A 239 2.71 32.56 -45.83
N PRO A 240 2.62 33.26 -44.67
CA PRO A 240 2.41 34.69 -44.61
C PRO A 240 3.43 35.48 -45.45
N THR A 241 3.00 36.62 -45.98
CA THR A 241 3.90 37.52 -46.71
C THR A 241 4.88 38.16 -45.73
N SER A 242 6.17 38.10 -46.06
CA SER A 242 7.23 38.84 -45.35
C SER A 242 7.55 40.14 -46.08
N TYR A 243 7.65 41.25 -45.34
CA TYR A 243 8.08 42.55 -45.88
C TYR A 243 9.60 42.78 -45.84
N SER A 244 10.33 41.82 -45.26
CA SER A 244 11.77 41.64 -45.34
C SER A 244 12.10 40.28 -45.99
N PRO A 245 13.31 40.03 -46.54
CA PRO A 245 13.66 38.74 -47.12
C PRO A 245 13.52 37.60 -46.10
N ALA A 246 12.47 36.79 -46.19
CA ALA A 246 12.18 35.79 -45.16
C ALA A 246 13.35 34.82 -44.91
N GLN A 247 13.54 34.45 -43.64
CA GLN A 247 14.57 33.53 -43.20
C GLN A 247 13.94 32.23 -42.66
N GLU A 248 14.75 31.19 -42.51
CA GLU A 248 14.36 29.92 -41.91
C GLU A 248 15.42 29.40 -40.92
N MET A 249 14.95 28.63 -39.95
CA MET A 249 15.73 27.83 -38.99
C MET A 249 15.11 26.44 -38.85
N ARG A 250 15.86 25.49 -38.29
CA ARG A 250 15.36 24.15 -37.90
C ARG A 250 15.42 24.01 -36.38
N LEU A 251 14.30 23.64 -35.77
CA LEU A 251 14.19 23.23 -34.37
C LEU A 251 14.11 21.70 -34.34
N ARG A 252 15.21 21.01 -34.02
CA ARG A 252 15.14 19.54 -33.87
C ARG A 252 14.41 19.20 -32.57
N VAL A 253 13.79 18.03 -32.53
CA VAL A 253 13.25 17.46 -31.28
C VAL A 253 13.68 16.01 -31.23
N LEU A 254 14.69 15.75 -30.42
CA LEU A 254 15.40 14.47 -30.41
C LEU A 254 14.74 13.47 -29.46
N ASP A 255 14.55 12.23 -29.94
CA ASP A 255 14.26 11.05 -29.14
C ASP A 255 15.32 10.00 -29.46
N ALA A 256 16.06 9.57 -28.43
CA ALA A 256 17.23 8.71 -28.55
C ALA A 256 18.24 9.19 -29.62
N GLY A 257 18.43 10.52 -29.72
CA GLY A 257 19.35 11.16 -30.67
C GLY A 257 18.82 11.30 -32.11
N VAL A 258 17.58 10.86 -32.40
CA VAL A 258 16.94 10.98 -33.70
C VAL A 258 15.95 12.14 -33.70
N ASP A 259 16.01 13.01 -34.70
CA ASP A 259 15.05 14.11 -34.89
C ASP A 259 13.70 13.58 -35.39
N LYS A 260 12.88 13.09 -34.44
CA LYS A 260 11.58 12.46 -34.73
C LYS A 260 10.46 13.48 -34.88
N TYR A 261 10.51 14.58 -34.13
CA TYR A 261 9.39 15.52 -33.98
C TYR A 261 9.74 16.98 -34.34
N GLY A 262 10.94 17.24 -34.87
CA GLY A 262 11.40 18.59 -35.11
C GLY A 262 10.57 19.38 -36.13
N LEU A 263 10.63 20.71 -36.00
CA LEU A 263 9.86 21.69 -36.77
C LEU A 263 10.78 22.60 -37.59
N ASN A 264 10.32 22.97 -38.79
CA ASN A 264 10.92 24.07 -39.55
C ASN A 264 10.33 25.39 -39.07
N ALA A 265 11.14 26.42 -38.94
CA ALA A 265 10.73 27.74 -38.49
C ALA A 265 10.92 28.75 -39.63
N TYR A 266 9.85 29.45 -40.02
CA TYR A 266 9.82 30.52 -41.02
C TYR A 266 9.79 31.87 -40.32
N LEU A 267 10.88 32.63 -40.40
CA LEU A 267 11.04 33.92 -39.76
C LEU A 267 10.68 35.02 -40.75
N TYR A 268 9.71 35.85 -40.39
CA TYR A 268 9.21 36.88 -41.28
C TYR A 268 8.93 38.20 -40.58
N ASP A 269 8.92 39.25 -41.39
CA ASP A 269 8.55 40.59 -41.00
C ASP A 269 7.10 40.81 -41.42
N SER A 270 6.21 40.90 -40.43
CA SER A 270 4.77 41.00 -40.66
C SER A 270 4.30 42.40 -41.06
N ARG A 271 5.17 43.41 -41.08
CA ARG A 271 4.80 44.82 -41.26
C ARG A 271 5.52 45.50 -42.42
N ASN A 272 4.74 46.13 -43.30
CA ASN A 272 5.27 46.92 -44.40
C ASN A 272 5.61 48.36 -43.96
N ASP A 273 6.65 48.55 -43.15
CA ASP A 273 7.08 49.87 -42.68
C ASP A 273 8.40 50.36 -43.31
N GLY A 274 8.95 49.58 -44.24
CA GLY A 274 10.19 49.89 -44.96
C GLY A 274 11.47 49.68 -44.14
N ARG A 275 11.38 49.06 -42.96
CA ARG A 275 12.53 48.71 -42.11
C ARG A 275 12.61 47.19 -41.99
N THR A 276 13.83 46.65 -41.90
CA THR A 276 13.99 45.21 -41.60
C THR A 276 13.71 44.97 -40.13
N LYS A 277 12.56 44.33 -39.84
CA LYS A 277 12.10 44.12 -38.47
C LYS A 277 11.35 42.80 -38.32
N TYR A 278 12.08 41.69 -38.28
CA TYR A 278 11.48 40.38 -38.04
C TYR A 278 10.77 40.37 -36.68
N ASP A 279 9.52 39.91 -36.67
CA ASP A 279 8.69 39.93 -35.47
C ASP A 279 7.78 38.71 -35.34
N ARG A 280 7.91 37.73 -36.24
CA ARG A 280 7.13 36.49 -36.26
C ARG A 280 7.97 35.28 -36.66
N VAL A 281 7.60 34.12 -36.11
CA VAL A 281 8.14 32.80 -36.45
C VAL A 281 6.98 31.84 -36.66
N LEU A 282 6.85 31.29 -37.86
CA LEU A 282 5.87 30.26 -38.19
C LEU A 282 6.52 28.87 -38.18
N PHE A 283 6.01 27.96 -37.34
CA PHE A 283 6.51 26.60 -37.21
C PHE A 283 5.70 25.63 -38.08
N SER A 284 6.38 24.76 -38.84
CA SER A 284 5.74 23.76 -39.71
C SER A 284 6.58 22.47 -39.80
N PRO A 285 5.95 21.29 -39.74
CA PRO A 285 6.60 20.01 -40.01
C PRO A 285 7.14 19.90 -41.45
N THR A 286 6.40 20.40 -42.47
CA THR A 286 6.73 20.18 -43.90
C THR A 286 7.11 21.43 -44.70
N LYS A 287 7.40 22.56 -44.04
CA LYS A 287 7.61 23.87 -44.68
C LYS A 287 6.37 24.36 -45.46
N SER A 288 5.18 24.05 -44.95
CA SER A 288 3.93 24.58 -45.48
C SER A 288 3.24 25.45 -44.44
N GLY A 289 2.64 26.56 -44.86
CA GLY A 289 1.72 27.31 -44.00
C GLY A 289 0.41 26.54 -43.76
N SER A 290 0.12 25.51 -44.55
CA SER A 290 -1.11 24.72 -44.42
C SER A 290 -1.07 23.69 -43.28
N ASP A 291 0.12 23.27 -42.85
CA ASP A 291 0.35 22.39 -41.70
C ASP A 291 1.10 23.13 -40.58
N ALA A 292 1.03 24.46 -40.57
CA ALA A 292 1.65 25.27 -39.53
C ALA A 292 1.07 24.93 -38.15
N VAL A 293 1.95 24.68 -37.19
CA VAL A 293 1.60 24.32 -35.81
C VAL A 293 1.70 25.51 -34.84
N GLY A 294 2.20 26.65 -35.32
CA GLY A 294 2.25 27.90 -34.55
C GLY A 294 2.77 29.06 -35.40
N ASP A 295 2.25 30.27 -35.16
CA ASP A 295 2.74 31.52 -35.76
C ASP A 295 2.89 32.57 -34.66
N LEU A 296 4.12 32.66 -34.15
CA LEU A 296 4.42 33.19 -32.82
C LEU A 296 5.29 34.45 -32.89
N ARG A 297 5.01 35.40 -31.99
CA ARG A 297 5.92 36.49 -31.61
C ARG A 297 6.84 36.02 -30.49
N GLN A 298 7.88 36.80 -30.21
CA GLN A 298 8.68 36.61 -29.01
C GLN A 298 7.79 36.55 -27.76
N GLY A 299 8.01 35.54 -26.92
CA GLY A 299 7.27 35.29 -25.69
C GLY A 299 6.00 34.46 -25.87
N GLU A 300 5.50 34.25 -27.09
CA GLU A 300 4.31 33.43 -27.34
C GLU A 300 4.65 31.93 -27.37
N TRP A 301 3.69 31.10 -26.92
CA TRP A 301 3.75 29.65 -26.93
C TRP A 301 2.80 29.06 -27.98
N ALA A 302 3.12 27.89 -28.52
CA ALA A 302 2.18 27.02 -29.22
C ALA A 302 2.21 25.61 -28.63
N ASP A 303 1.03 25.00 -28.56
CA ASP A 303 0.87 23.57 -28.28
C ASP A 303 0.91 22.79 -29.60
N VAL A 304 1.83 21.84 -29.69
CA VAL A 304 2.10 21.06 -30.89
C VAL A 304 1.78 19.60 -30.64
N LYS A 305 0.74 19.11 -31.30
CA LYS A 305 0.42 17.68 -31.34
C LYS A 305 1.34 16.92 -32.29
N VAL A 306 1.79 15.75 -31.84
CA VAL A 306 2.69 14.87 -32.59
C VAL A 306 2.21 13.42 -32.51
N THR A 307 2.59 12.62 -33.49
CA THR A 307 2.37 11.17 -33.47
C THR A 307 3.63 10.47 -32.98
N ILE A 308 3.53 9.70 -31.91
CA ILE A 308 4.67 8.96 -31.33
C ILE A 308 5.25 7.99 -32.36
N GLN A 309 6.58 8.00 -32.48
CA GLN A 309 7.34 7.17 -33.42
C GLN A 309 8.16 6.11 -32.69
N GLY A 310 7.70 4.85 -32.73
CA GLY A 310 8.35 3.69 -32.12
C GLY A 310 7.89 3.40 -30.70
N GLY A 311 8.31 2.25 -30.15
CA GLY A 311 7.88 1.78 -28.83
C GLY A 311 6.43 1.28 -28.79
N ALA A 312 5.92 1.01 -27.58
CA ALA A 312 4.58 0.46 -27.36
C ALA A 312 3.44 1.44 -27.73
N LEU A 313 3.73 2.73 -27.80
CA LEU A 313 2.78 3.80 -28.11
C LEU A 313 2.91 4.31 -29.56
N ALA A 314 3.63 3.61 -30.43
CA ALA A 314 3.79 4.03 -31.83
C ALA A 314 2.43 4.28 -32.50
N GLY A 315 2.26 5.44 -33.13
CA GLY A 315 1.01 5.83 -33.78
C GLY A 315 0.00 6.54 -32.87
N LYS A 316 0.24 6.60 -31.55
CA LYS A 316 -0.59 7.35 -30.59
C LYS A 316 -0.22 8.83 -30.55
N THR A 317 -1.15 9.66 -30.10
CA THR A 317 -0.94 11.12 -30.00
C THR A 317 -0.15 11.50 -28.75
N ALA A 318 0.75 12.46 -28.88
CA ALA A 318 1.38 13.16 -27.77
C ALA A 318 1.46 14.64 -28.12
N GLY A 319 2.07 15.46 -27.26
CA GLY A 319 2.36 16.83 -27.66
C GLY A 319 3.54 17.44 -26.93
N MET A 320 3.93 18.62 -27.37
CA MET A 320 4.98 19.43 -26.76
C MET A 320 4.60 20.89 -26.87
N LEU A 321 5.18 21.74 -26.02
CA LEU A 321 5.09 23.17 -26.17
C LEU A 321 6.31 23.70 -26.91
N VAL A 322 6.10 24.69 -27.78
CA VAL A 322 7.17 25.44 -28.45
C VAL A 322 7.03 26.92 -28.19
N LYS A 323 8.17 27.62 -28.09
CA LYS A 323 8.21 29.05 -27.77
C LYS A 323 9.26 29.77 -28.60
N VAL A 324 8.97 31.02 -28.94
CA VAL A 324 9.99 31.97 -29.41
C VAL A 324 10.53 32.70 -28.18
N GLU A 325 11.61 32.20 -27.58
CA GLU A 325 12.19 32.79 -26.36
C GLU A 325 12.86 34.14 -26.65
N THR A 326 13.59 34.23 -27.76
CA THR A 326 14.28 35.47 -28.18
C THR A 326 14.13 35.66 -29.68
N LEU A 327 13.73 36.85 -30.12
CA LEU A 327 13.68 37.23 -31.53
C LEU A 327 14.09 38.70 -31.70
N SER A 328 15.36 38.92 -31.97
CA SER A 328 15.87 40.24 -32.32
C SER A 328 15.35 40.70 -33.71
N PRO A 329 15.03 41.99 -33.90
CA PRO A 329 14.54 42.53 -35.17
C PRO A 329 15.44 42.30 -36.39
N ASP A 330 16.74 42.10 -36.18
CA ASP A 330 17.75 41.87 -37.20
C ASP A 330 18.22 40.40 -37.27
N LEU A 331 17.60 39.52 -36.46
CA LEU A 331 17.93 38.10 -36.31
C LEU A 331 19.36 37.82 -35.81
N SER A 332 20.05 38.81 -35.26
CA SER A 332 21.37 38.63 -34.63
C SER A 332 21.33 37.68 -33.43
N ARG A 333 20.19 37.64 -32.74
CA ARG A 333 19.86 36.75 -31.62
C ARG A 333 18.47 36.16 -31.83
N VAL A 334 18.40 34.86 -32.05
CA VAL A 334 17.17 34.07 -32.15
C VAL A 334 17.32 32.83 -31.29
N ARG A 335 16.31 32.55 -30.46
CA ARG A 335 16.21 31.33 -29.65
C ARG A 335 14.80 30.77 -29.73
N LEU A 336 14.69 29.54 -30.20
CA LEU A 336 13.45 28.78 -30.28
C LEU A 336 13.55 27.65 -29.27
N PHE A 337 12.57 27.53 -28.38
CA PHE A 337 12.55 26.55 -27.30
C PHE A 337 11.46 25.50 -27.54
N HIS A 338 11.70 24.27 -27.09
CA HIS A 338 10.68 23.22 -27.00
C HIS A 338 10.79 22.44 -25.68
N THR A 339 9.64 22.06 -25.15
CA THR A 339 9.57 21.07 -24.06
C THR A 339 9.81 19.66 -24.60
N SER A 340 9.90 18.68 -23.70
CA SER A 340 9.76 17.27 -24.09
C SER A 340 8.38 17.00 -24.68
N VAL A 341 8.30 16.00 -25.55
CA VAL A 341 7.04 15.37 -25.97
C VAL A 341 6.48 14.59 -24.79
N THR A 342 5.26 14.89 -24.40
CA THR A 342 4.59 14.34 -23.23
C THR A 342 3.18 13.84 -23.54
N ARG A 343 2.69 12.95 -22.67
CA ARG A 343 1.32 12.43 -22.69
C ARG A 343 0.87 12.18 -21.25
N ALA A 344 -0.34 12.59 -20.88
CA ALA A 344 -0.91 12.28 -19.57
C ALA A 344 -1.06 10.76 -19.39
N ILE A 345 -0.79 10.25 -18.20
CA ILE A 345 -1.03 8.85 -17.89
C ILE A 345 -2.47 8.73 -17.43
N ALA A 346 -3.32 8.09 -18.24
CA ALA A 346 -4.75 8.08 -17.97
C ALA A 346 -5.37 6.70 -18.16
N SER A 347 -6.40 6.41 -17.37
CA SER A 347 -7.23 5.22 -17.50
C SER A 347 -8.66 5.53 -17.07
N TRP A 348 -9.63 4.87 -17.72
CA TRP A 348 -11.03 4.87 -17.30
C TRP A 348 -11.67 3.58 -17.84
N PRO A 349 -11.65 2.49 -17.04
CA PRO A 349 -12.08 1.16 -17.50
C PRO A 349 -13.52 1.13 -18.04
N THR A 350 -14.39 1.97 -17.46
CA THR A 350 -15.82 2.05 -17.81
C THR A 350 -16.15 3.21 -18.77
N TRP A 351 -15.16 3.79 -19.46
CA TRP A 351 -15.38 4.93 -20.34
C TRP A 351 -16.29 4.57 -21.54
N PRO A 352 -17.35 5.35 -21.81
CA PRO A 352 -18.30 5.05 -22.89
C PRO A 352 -17.73 5.26 -24.31
N GLY A 353 -16.53 5.82 -24.45
CA GLY A 353 -15.96 6.24 -25.72
C GLY A 353 -16.49 7.59 -26.22
N GLU A 354 -15.82 8.14 -27.23
CA GLU A 354 -16.21 9.37 -27.92
C GLU A 354 -16.12 9.15 -29.45
N PRO A 355 -16.78 9.95 -30.29
CA PRO A 355 -16.70 9.79 -31.74
C PRO A 355 -15.25 9.77 -32.26
N GLY A 356 -14.83 8.62 -32.79
CA GLY A 356 -13.47 8.42 -33.30
C GLY A 356 -12.48 7.81 -32.29
N TYR A 357 -12.87 7.61 -31.02
CA TYR A 357 -12.00 7.16 -29.95
C TYR A 357 -12.64 6.06 -29.10
N THR A 358 -11.91 4.95 -28.92
CA THR A 358 -12.24 3.88 -27.96
C THR A 358 -11.33 3.88 -26.74
N ASP A 359 -10.18 4.54 -26.84
CA ASP A 359 -9.16 4.56 -25.80
C ASP A 359 -9.17 5.95 -25.13
N PHE A 360 -9.44 5.98 -23.83
CA PHE A 360 -9.61 7.22 -23.08
C PHE A 360 -8.36 8.09 -23.08
N ASP A 361 -7.19 7.48 -22.87
CA ASP A 361 -5.90 8.16 -22.85
C ASP A 361 -5.55 8.78 -24.23
N GLU A 362 -5.93 8.13 -25.32
CA GLU A 362 -5.75 8.66 -26.68
C GLU A 362 -6.66 9.86 -26.94
N TYR A 363 -7.92 9.76 -26.52
CA TYR A 363 -8.84 10.88 -26.61
C TYR A 363 -8.32 12.10 -25.85
N LEU A 364 -7.85 11.92 -24.62
CA LEU A 364 -7.26 13.00 -23.84
C LEU A 364 -6.06 13.63 -24.53
N ALA A 365 -5.13 12.80 -25.03
CA ALA A 365 -3.93 13.30 -25.68
C ALA A 365 -4.20 14.08 -26.97
N ALA A 366 -5.24 13.68 -27.72
CA ALA A 366 -5.60 14.28 -29.00
C ALA A 366 -6.45 15.55 -28.87
N GLU A 367 -7.46 15.53 -27.99
CA GLU A 367 -8.50 16.57 -27.95
C GLU A 367 -8.23 17.67 -26.92
N PHE A 368 -7.38 17.42 -25.92
CA PHE A 368 -7.08 18.39 -24.88
C PHE A 368 -5.67 18.96 -25.06
N PRO A 369 -5.38 20.16 -24.51
CA PRO A 369 -4.03 20.69 -24.53
C PRO A 369 -3.02 19.75 -23.89
N THR A 370 -1.78 19.85 -24.33
CA THR A 370 -0.69 18.96 -23.91
C THR A 370 -0.45 19.04 -22.39
N SER A 371 -0.43 17.87 -21.76
CA SER A 371 -0.04 17.69 -20.36
C SER A 371 1.40 18.15 -20.15
N THR A 372 1.62 19.13 -19.29
CA THR A 372 2.94 19.68 -19.00
C THR A 372 3.06 20.05 -17.52
N ALA A 373 4.29 20.21 -17.08
CA ALA A 373 4.68 20.60 -15.72
C ALA A 373 5.91 21.52 -15.83
N ALA A 374 6.25 22.25 -14.76
CA ALA A 374 7.44 23.09 -14.79
C ALA A 374 8.70 22.22 -14.86
N ASP A 375 9.67 22.61 -15.69
CA ASP A 375 10.91 21.85 -15.86
C ASP A 375 12.08 22.63 -15.26
N PHE A 376 12.55 22.21 -14.09
CA PHE A 376 13.63 22.92 -13.41
C PHE A 376 14.94 22.89 -14.20
N ALA A 377 15.21 21.81 -14.95
CA ALA A 377 16.51 21.61 -15.56
C ALA A 377 16.84 22.66 -16.64
N ILE A 378 15.82 23.12 -17.39
CA ILE A 378 16.01 24.18 -18.39
C ILE A 378 16.23 25.57 -17.76
N LEU A 379 15.79 25.77 -16.51
CA LEU A 379 16.04 26.99 -15.76
C LEU A 379 17.42 26.94 -15.12
N GLU A 380 17.77 25.84 -14.44
CA GLU A 380 19.05 25.66 -13.76
C GLU A 380 20.23 25.67 -14.74
N ALA A 381 20.04 25.14 -15.94
CA ALA A 381 21.02 25.23 -17.02
C ALA A 381 21.07 26.61 -17.72
N GLY A 382 20.16 27.51 -17.32
CA GLY A 382 19.98 28.86 -17.87
C GLY A 382 19.61 28.91 -19.36
N VAL A 383 19.07 27.80 -19.87
CA VAL A 383 18.57 27.66 -21.25
C VAL A 383 17.30 28.51 -21.47
N THR A 384 16.56 28.77 -20.40
CA THR A 384 15.35 29.60 -20.38
C THR A 384 15.37 30.61 -19.25
N SER A 385 14.55 31.66 -19.37
CA SER A 385 14.36 32.65 -18.30
C SER A 385 13.48 32.12 -17.15
N GLU A 386 13.61 32.71 -15.95
CA GLU A 386 12.69 32.47 -14.82
C GLU A 386 11.22 32.70 -15.22
N GLU A 387 10.94 33.70 -16.05
CA GLU A 387 9.61 33.97 -16.60
C GLU A 387 9.08 32.81 -17.45
N THR A 388 9.93 32.22 -18.30
CA THR A 388 9.56 31.11 -19.16
C THR A 388 9.30 29.84 -18.35
N TYR A 389 10.12 29.58 -17.33
CA TYR A 389 9.88 28.52 -16.36
C TYR A 389 8.52 28.68 -15.66
N ALA A 390 8.25 29.89 -15.12
CA ALA A 390 6.99 30.16 -14.44
C ALA A 390 5.78 30.06 -15.40
N GLN A 391 5.92 30.52 -16.64
CA GLN A 391 4.88 30.37 -17.66
C GLN A 391 4.61 28.91 -18.03
N GLN A 392 5.64 28.07 -18.08
CA GLN A 392 5.47 26.63 -18.32
C GLN A 392 4.71 25.96 -17.18
N GLY A 393 5.09 26.22 -15.92
CA GLY A 393 4.39 25.66 -14.75
C GLY A 393 2.92 26.07 -14.71
N LEU A 394 2.63 27.36 -14.92
CA LEU A 394 1.25 27.88 -14.97
C LEU A 394 0.48 27.44 -16.23
N TYR A 395 1.16 26.90 -17.25
CA TYR A 395 0.48 26.30 -18.40
C TYR A 395 -0.26 25.02 -18.00
N TRP A 396 0.13 24.36 -16.89
CA TRP A 396 -0.53 23.16 -16.38
C TRP A 396 -2.06 23.30 -16.36
N SER A 397 -2.60 24.41 -15.85
CA SER A 397 -4.06 24.63 -15.79
C SER A 397 -4.73 24.71 -17.17
N THR A 398 -4.00 25.09 -18.22
CA THR A 398 -4.53 25.14 -19.60
C THR A 398 -4.95 23.76 -20.10
N GLY A 399 -4.19 22.71 -19.75
CA GLY A 399 -4.53 21.33 -20.08
C GLY A 399 -5.47 20.68 -19.06
N HIS A 400 -5.16 20.82 -17.78
CA HIS A 400 -5.81 20.02 -16.74
C HIS A 400 -7.20 20.54 -16.35
N TRP A 401 -7.48 21.84 -16.41
CA TRP A 401 -8.83 22.33 -16.09
C TRP A 401 -9.89 21.86 -17.09
N PRO A 402 -9.67 21.93 -18.42
CA PRO A 402 -10.61 21.34 -19.38
C PRO A 402 -10.79 19.83 -19.21
N MET A 403 -9.72 19.07 -18.92
CA MET A 403 -9.81 17.63 -18.65
C MET A 403 -10.65 17.34 -17.39
N LEU A 404 -10.42 18.11 -16.32
CA LEU A 404 -11.19 18.04 -15.09
C LEU A 404 -12.68 18.35 -15.33
N GLU A 405 -12.99 19.38 -16.12
CA GLU A 405 -14.36 19.71 -16.51
C GLU A 405 -15.02 18.58 -17.29
N TYR A 406 -14.32 17.98 -18.26
CA TYR A 406 -14.83 16.84 -19.02
C TYR A 406 -15.14 15.65 -18.10
N ILE A 407 -14.17 15.24 -17.28
CA ILE A 407 -14.34 14.11 -16.35
C ILE A 407 -15.50 14.36 -15.40
N ALA A 408 -15.53 15.51 -14.74
CA ALA A 408 -16.54 15.78 -13.73
C ALA A 408 -17.96 15.86 -14.34
N ARG A 409 -18.10 16.41 -15.55
CA ARG A 409 -19.41 16.51 -16.23
C ARG A 409 -19.88 15.17 -16.79
N THR A 410 -18.98 14.38 -17.36
CA THR A 410 -19.30 13.10 -18.00
C THR A 410 -19.48 11.98 -16.97
N TYR A 411 -18.58 11.90 -15.98
CA TYR A 411 -18.63 10.85 -14.96
C TYR A 411 -19.49 11.23 -13.74
N GLN A 412 -19.61 12.51 -13.39
CA GLN A 412 -20.37 12.97 -12.21
C GLN A 412 -19.96 12.26 -10.90
N PRO A 413 -18.68 12.34 -10.51
CA PRO A 413 -18.16 11.64 -9.35
C PRO A 413 -18.88 12.04 -8.06
N ASP A 414 -19.00 11.08 -7.14
CA ASP A 414 -19.37 11.29 -5.75
C ASP A 414 -18.17 11.76 -4.91
N LEU A 415 -16.99 11.19 -5.18
CA LEU A 415 -15.72 11.68 -4.65
C LEU A 415 -14.81 12.09 -5.81
N LEU A 416 -14.45 13.37 -5.85
CA LEU A 416 -13.47 13.91 -6.80
C LEU A 416 -12.17 14.23 -6.07
N MET A 417 -11.12 13.48 -6.40
CA MET A 417 -9.76 13.66 -5.88
C MET A 417 -8.95 14.45 -6.90
N VAL A 418 -8.39 15.60 -6.50
CA VAL A 418 -7.68 16.51 -7.42
C VAL A 418 -6.34 16.90 -6.83
N GLY A 419 -5.26 16.65 -7.57
CA GLY A 419 -3.93 17.12 -7.26
C GLY A 419 -3.48 18.30 -8.12
N MET A 420 -2.39 18.95 -7.71
CA MET A 420 -1.76 20.05 -8.42
C MET A 420 -0.27 20.19 -8.00
N PRO A 421 0.69 20.26 -8.95
CA PRO A 421 2.12 20.26 -8.62
C PRO A 421 2.75 21.65 -8.43
N THR A 422 2.24 22.72 -9.07
CA THR A 422 2.99 23.97 -9.28
C THR A 422 3.42 24.70 -8.00
N THR A 423 2.75 24.47 -6.86
CA THR A 423 3.17 25.05 -5.56
C THR A 423 4.49 24.49 -5.06
N ASP A 424 4.75 23.21 -5.30
CA ASP A 424 6.01 22.53 -5.00
C ASP A 424 7.11 23.02 -5.95
N GLU A 425 6.85 22.93 -7.26
CA GLU A 425 7.79 23.32 -8.32
C GLU A 425 8.37 24.73 -8.11
N PHE A 426 7.51 25.72 -7.82
CA PHE A 426 7.96 27.10 -7.67
C PHE A 426 8.66 27.36 -6.34
N GLN A 427 8.29 26.64 -5.28
CA GLN A 427 9.01 26.75 -4.02
C GLN A 427 10.41 26.16 -4.15
N HIS A 428 10.57 25.04 -4.86
CA HIS A 428 11.87 24.47 -5.19
C HIS A 428 12.82 25.46 -5.83
N GLN A 429 12.35 26.30 -6.77
CA GLN A 429 13.23 27.20 -7.51
C GLN A 429 13.40 28.59 -6.87
N PHE A 430 12.49 29.04 -6.01
CA PHE A 430 12.48 30.44 -5.58
C PHE A 430 12.50 30.69 -4.06
N LEU A 431 12.22 29.69 -3.21
CA LEU A 431 11.96 29.92 -1.79
C LEU A 431 13.15 30.53 -1.03
N GLY A 432 14.36 30.00 -1.23
CA GLY A 432 15.61 30.49 -0.63
C GLY A 432 15.98 31.88 -1.14
N LEU A 433 15.78 32.14 -2.43
CA LEU A 433 16.08 33.43 -3.07
C LEU A 433 15.22 34.58 -2.50
N VAL A 434 14.07 34.28 -1.90
CA VAL A 434 13.18 35.28 -1.27
C VAL A 434 13.23 35.25 0.26
N THR A 435 14.03 34.34 0.85
CA THR A 435 14.14 34.18 2.30
C THR A 435 15.37 34.91 2.84
N LYS A 436 15.17 35.87 3.73
CA LYS A 436 16.25 36.76 4.21
C LYS A 436 17.21 36.14 5.22
N ARG A 437 16.72 35.19 6.01
CA ARG A 437 17.45 34.62 7.15
C ARG A 437 17.31 33.11 7.18
N LEU A 438 18.39 32.46 7.60
CA LEU A 438 18.45 31.03 7.85
C LEU A 438 17.92 30.70 9.26
N PRO A 439 17.64 29.42 9.55
CA PRO A 439 17.37 28.98 10.91
C PRO A 439 18.44 29.48 11.89
N GLY A 440 18.02 29.93 13.07
CA GLY A 440 18.93 30.56 14.05
C GLY A 440 19.29 32.03 13.75
N GLY A 441 18.82 32.59 12.64
CA GLY A 441 18.79 34.03 12.37
C GLY A 441 19.96 34.61 11.57
N ALA A 442 20.89 33.78 11.10
CA ALA A 442 21.99 34.21 10.22
C ALA A 442 21.45 34.79 8.89
N PRO A 443 22.14 35.76 8.26
CA PRO A 443 21.79 36.20 6.90
C PRO A 443 21.85 35.04 5.92
N ASN A 444 20.87 34.94 5.01
CA ASN A 444 20.92 33.97 3.93
C ASN A 444 21.77 34.50 2.76
N PRO A 445 22.92 33.87 2.41
CA PRO A 445 23.74 34.29 1.27
C PRO A 445 22.95 34.30 -0.05
N ALA A 446 22.12 33.28 -0.28
CA ALA A 446 21.31 33.11 -1.48
C ALA A 446 20.17 34.14 -1.64
N TYR A 447 19.88 34.94 -0.61
CA TYR A 447 18.79 35.92 -0.69
C TYR A 447 19.07 36.92 -1.82
N ASP A 448 18.25 36.88 -2.88
CA ASP A 448 18.39 37.68 -4.10
C ASP A 448 19.72 37.47 -4.85
N ASP A 449 20.34 36.30 -4.74
CA ASP A 449 21.65 35.99 -5.34
C ASP A 449 21.66 34.52 -5.77
N VAL A 450 21.30 34.26 -7.03
CA VAL A 450 21.19 32.90 -7.58
C VAL A 450 22.54 32.23 -7.81
N ASP A 451 23.58 33.04 -8.07
CA ASP A 451 24.93 32.56 -8.41
C ASP A 451 25.83 32.39 -7.16
N LEU A 452 25.36 32.84 -5.99
CA LEU A 452 26.11 32.90 -4.73
C LEU A 452 27.45 33.64 -4.88
N ASP A 453 27.48 34.71 -5.68
CA ASP A 453 28.71 35.47 -5.95
C ASP A 453 28.79 36.81 -5.19
N GLY A 454 27.82 37.06 -4.31
CA GLY A 454 27.72 38.24 -3.47
C GLY A 454 27.05 39.42 -4.17
N VAL A 455 26.66 39.29 -5.43
CA VAL A 455 25.97 40.33 -6.21
C VAL A 455 24.46 40.07 -6.19
N LYS A 456 23.67 41.09 -5.84
CA LYS A 456 22.21 40.96 -5.80
C LYS A 456 21.59 41.12 -7.18
N ASP A 457 20.69 40.20 -7.52
CA ASP A 457 19.95 40.15 -8.79
C ASP A 457 18.88 41.27 -8.89
N GLY A 458 18.36 41.75 -7.76
CA GLY A 458 17.27 42.72 -7.71
C GLY A 458 15.91 42.15 -8.13
N ARG A 459 15.70 40.85 -7.95
CA ARG A 459 14.54 40.09 -8.47
C ARG A 459 13.63 39.49 -7.39
N VAL A 460 13.88 39.76 -6.10
CA VAL A 460 13.04 39.25 -4.99
C VAL A 460 11.53 39.45 -5.24
N ALA A 461 11.12 40.61 -5.75
CA ALA A 461 9.70 40.91 -5.96
C ALA A 461 9.06 40.00 -7.03
N GLN A 462 9.80 39.71 -8.10
CA GLN A 462 9.39 38.82 -9.19
C GLN A 462 9.33 37.37 -8.71
N ARG A 463 10.39 36.89 -8.05
CA ARG A 463 10.47 35.52 -7.51
C ARG A 463 9.38 35.25 -6.47
N ALA A 464 9.12 36.22 -5.60
CA ALA A 464 8.00 36.14 -4.65
C ALA A 464 6.63 36.20 -5.33
N ALA A 465 6.52 36.88 -6.47
CA ALA A 465 5.29 36.90 -7.27
C ALA A 465 5.02 35.55 -7.93
N PHE A 466 6.05 34.84 -8.43
CA PHE A 466 5.89 33.48 -8.97
C PHE A 466 5.31 32.54 -7.91
N ILE A 467 5.92 32.43 -6.72
CA ILE A 467 5.38 31.62 -5.62
C ILE A 467 3.93 32.00 -5.31
N ARG A 468 3.63 33.30 -5.23
CA ARG A 468 2.26 33.80 -4.98
C ARG A 468 1.28 33.41 -6.09
N GLU A 469 1.71 33.36 -7.35
CA GLU A 469 0.89 32.94 -8.50
C GLU A 469 0.56 31.45 -8.47
N ALA A 470 1.51 30.59 -8.09
CA ALA A 470 1.22 29.16 -7.88
C ALA A 470 0.15 28.95 -6.78
N TYR A 471 0.24 29.68 -5.67
CA TYR A 471 -0.79 29.65 -4.62
C TYR A 471 -2.14 30.20 -5.13
N ALA A 472 -2.13 31.18 -6.04
CA ALA A 472 -3.35 31.66 -6.68
C ALA A 472 -3.96 30.60 -7.62
N GLU A 473 -3.15 29.90 -8.41
CA GLU A 473 -3.59 28.79 -9.27
C GLU A 473 -4.21 27.67 -8.43
N SER A 474 -3.59 27.30 -7.31
CA SER A 474 -4.12 26.33 -6.33
C SER A 474 -5.53 26.70 -5.84
N ASP A 475 -5.76 27.96 -5.44
CA ASP A 475 -7.09 28.45 -5.03
C ASP A 475 -8.12 28.38 -6.18
N GLN A 476 -7.68 28.65 -7.42
CA GLN A 476 -8.53 28.63 -8.60
C GLN A 476 -8.91 27.20 -9.01
N THR A 477 -7.97 26.26 -8.96
CA THR A 477 -8.19 24.83 -9.20
C THR A 477 -9.18 24.26 -8.17
N LEU A 478 -8.97 24.55 -6.88
CA LEU A 478 -9.92 24.18 -5.83
C LEU A 478 -11.32 24.73 -6.12
N ARG A 479 -11.42 26.01 -6.47
CA ARG A 479 -12.71 26.65 -6.80
C ARG A 479 -13.40 25.96 -7.97
N LEU A 480 -12.66 25.61 -9.02
CA LEU A 480 -13.17 24.88 -10.18
C LEU A 480 -13.68 23.49 -9.76
N ALA A 481 -12.84 22.69 -9.10
CA ALA A 481 -13.20 21.34 -8.65
C ALA A 481 -14.50 21.33 -7.82
N ARG A 482 -14.62 22.25 -6.85
CA ARG A 482 -15.84 22.39 -6.04
C ARG A 482 -17.06 22.72 -6.89
N SER A 483 -16.92 23.65 -7.83
CA SER A 483 -18.03 24.08 -8.69
C SER A 483 -18.57 22.98 -9.60
N LEU A 484 -17.75 21.97 -9.91
CA LEU A 484 -18.11 20.85 -10.78
C LEU A 484 -18.83 19.73 -10.03
N VAL A 485 -18.54 19.53 -8.75
CA VAL A 485 -19.15 18.46 -7.94
C VAL A 485 -20.51 18.88 -7.37
N GLY A 486 -20.66 20.12 -6.92
CA GLY A 486 -21.92 20.58 -6.36
C GLY A 486 -21.88 22.02 -5.84
N LYS A 487 -23.00 22.48 -5.29
CA LYS A 487 -23.10 23.86 -4.77
C LYS A 487 -22.23 24.10 -3.53
N ASP A 488 -22.14 23.12 -2.65
CA ASP A 488 -21.35 23.18 -1.42
C ASP A 488 -20.89 21.78 -0.97
N PRO A 489 -20.10 21.07 -1.80
CA PRO A 489 -19.66 19.71 -1.48
C PRO A 489 -18.78 19.71 -0.22
N THR A 490 -18.81 18.61 0.53
CA THR A 490 -17.84 18.33 1.58
C THR A 490 -16.45 18.43 0.97
N THR A 491 -15.60 19.31 1.46
CA THR A 491 -14.32 19.60 0.81
C THR A 491 -13.19 19.48 1.81
N PHE A 492 -12.24 18.61 1.52
CA PHE A 492 -10.94 18.55 2.17
C PHE A 492 -9.91 19.22 1.27
N VAL A 493 -9.06 20.04 1.87
CA VAL A 493 -7.87 20.64 1.27
C VAL A 493 -6.68 20.11 2.05
N GLY A 494 -5.80 19.37 1.38
CA GLY A 494 -4.60 18.80 1.95
C GLY A 494 -3.33 19.28 1.26
N SER A 495 -2.21 18.88 1.83
CA SER A 495 -0.92 18.78 1.17
C SER A 495 -0.14 17.65 1.81
N ASP A 496 0.73 17.04 1.03
CA ASP A 496 1.52 15.88 1.34
C ASP A 496 2.77 16.22 2.17
N HIS A 497 3.34 17.42 2.03
CA HIS A 497 4.44 17.90 2.87
C HIS A 497 4.54 19.43 2.99
N GLY A 498 5.39 19.88 3.93
CA GLY A 498 5.83 21.27 4.03
C GLY A 498 7.11 21.57 3.23
N PHE A 499 7.71 22.74 3.48
CA PHE A 499 8.89 23.24 2.75
C PHE A 499 9.84 24.07 3.64
N ALA A 500 11.12 24.04 3.29
CA ALA A 500 12.18 24.86 3.87
C ALA A 500 13.04 25.51 2.77
N PRO A 501 13.63 26.69 3.03
CA PRO A 501 14.58 27.30 2.12
C PRO A 501 15.95 26.62 2.26
N GLN A 502 16.65 26.45 1.15
CA GLN A 502 17.99 25.86 1.11
C GLN A 502 18.79 26.47 -0.04
N PHE A 503 20.08 26.19 -0.11
CA PHE A 503 20.94 26.52 -1.27
C PHE A 503 22.23 25.69 -1.31
N LEU A 504 22.36 24.66 -0.46
CA LEU A 504 23.55 23.84 -0.33
C LEU A 504 23.19 22.36 -0.45
N ALA A 505 23.96 21.64 -1.26
CA ALA A 505 23.81 20.21 -1.45
C ALA A 505 24.96 19.44 -0.81
N ILE A 506 24.63 18.31 -0.17
CA ILE A 506 25.55 17.35 0.41
C ILE A 506 25.74 16.19 -0.57
N ASP A 507 26.98 15.80 -0.86
CA ASP A 507 27.20 14.53 -1.55
C ASP A 507 26.82 13.38 -0.62
N ALA A 508 25.65 12.82 -0.88
CA ALA A 508 25.05 11.77 -0.06
C ALA A 508 25.91 10.51 0.00
N SER A 509 26.80 10.27 -0.97
CA SER A 509 27.64 9.08 -1.07
C SER A 509 29.07 9.29 -0.56
N ARG A 510 29.53 10.54 -0.44
CA ARG A 510 30.90 10.87 -0.04
C ARG A 510 31.30 10.23 1.30
N PRO A 511 30.49 10.28 2.38
CA PRO A 511 30.84 9.62 3.64
C PRO A 511 31.05 8.11 3.48
N LEU A 512 30.26 7.46 2.62
CA LEU A 512 30.39 6.03 2.35
C LEU A 512 31.70 5.68 1.60
N VAL A 513 32.16 6.58 0.73
CA VAL A 513 33.46 6.46 0.05
C VAL A 513 34.60 6.63 1.05
N ASP A 514 34.54 7.64 1.91
CA ASP A 514 35.59 7.91 2.90
C ASP A 514 35.71 6.76 3.92
N MET A 515 34.61 6.03 4.15
CA MET A 515 34.58 4.79 4.96
C MET A 515 35.03 3.53 4.21
N GLY A 516 35.28 3.59 2.90
CA GLY A 516 35.64 2.44 2.08
C GLY A 516 34.49 1.46 1.81
N LEU A 517 33.23 1.92 1.91
CA LEU A 517 32.04 1.14 1.53
C LEU A 517 31.69 1.30 0.04
N LEU A 518 32.20 2.37 -0.57
CA LEU A 518 32.14 2.65 -2.00
C LEU A 518 33.54 2.98 -2.53
N SER A 519 33.82 2.62 -3.79
CA SER A 519 35.09 2.95 -4.45
C SER A 519 35.13 4.39 -4.98
N ARG A 520 33.95 4.97 -5.23
CA ARG A 520 33.78 6.32 -5.78
C ARG A 520 32.38 6.89 -5.46
N PRO A 521 32.22 8.22 -5.52
CA PRO A 521 30.91 8.85 -5.33
C PRO A 521 29.86 8.38 -6.34
N GLN A 522 28.61 8.28 -5.90
CA GLN A 522 27.47 8.04 -6.78
C GLN A 522 27.22 9.26 -7.66
N THR A 523 27.03 9.01 -8.95
CA THR A 523 26.62 10.03 -9.94
C THR A 523 25.11 9.95 -10.23
N SER A 524 24.37 9.11 -9.50
CA SER A 524 22.93 8.94 -9.69
C SER A 524 22.27 8.45 -8.41
N ASN A 525 21.05 8.94 -8.16
CA ASN A 525 20.25 8.56 -7.01
C ASN A 525 19.97 7.05 -7.00
N CYS A 526 20.26 6.42 -5.85
CA CYS A 526 19.95 5.02 -5.54
C CYS A 526 20.57 4.00 -6.51
N ARG A 527 21.67 4.37 -7.17
CA ARG A 527 22.39 3.51 -8.13
C ARG A 527 23.89 3.53 -7.87
N PRO A 528 24.59 2.39 -8.00
CA PRO A 528 26.04 2.37 -8.03
C PRO A 528 26.58 3.26 -9.15
N ALA A 529 27.72 3.91 -8.91
CA ALA A 529 28.42 4.69 -9.93
C ALA A 529 28.94 3.79 -11.05
N ALA A 530 29.07 4.35 -12.26
CA ALA A 530 29.71 3.63 -13.35
C ALA A 530 31.16 3.22 -12.97
N GLY A 531 31.45 1.92 -13.08
CA GLY A 531 32.75 1.34 -12.73
C GLY A 531 33.02 1.20 -11.23
N GLU A 532 32.00 1.31 -10.37
CA GLU A 532 32.09 0.98 -8.93
C GLU A 532 32.61 -0.45 -8.70
N THR A 533 33.52 -0.64 -7.75
CA THR A 533 34.20 -1.94 -7.50
C THR A 533 34.08 -2.47 -6.06
N ILE A 534 33.48 -1.73 -5.14
CA ILE A 534 33.23 -2.12 -3.75
C ILE A 534 31.73 -2.37 -3.54
N GLY A 535 30.88 -1.36 -3.66
CA GLY A 535 29.41 -1.50 -3.60
C GLY A 535 28.84 -2.19 -2.36
N LYS A 536 29.43 -1.98 -1.18
CA LYS A 536 28.92 -2.53 0.09
C LYS A 536 27.70 -1.78 0.63
N ALA A 537 27.49 -0.55 0.16
CA ALA A 537 26.34 0.26 0.50
C ALA A 537 25.91 1.11 -0.70
N LYS A 538 24.73 1.72 -0.64
CA LYS A 538 24.32 2.80 -1.54
C LYS A 538 23.43 3.80 -0.82
N ALA A 539 23.46 5.03 -1.30
CA ALA A 539 22.64 6.15 -0.89
C ALA A 539 21.45 6.32 -1.83
N CYS A 540 20.24 6.43 -1.28
CA CYS A 540 18.99 6.74 -1.96
C CYS A 540 18.38 7.96 -1.27
N TRP A 541 18.30 9.09 -1.96
CA TRP A 541 17.95 10.37 -1.36
C TRP A 541 16.68 10.99 -1.96
N ALA A 542 16.05 11.87 -1.19
CA ALA A 542 14.94 12.73 -1.60
C ALA A 542 14.90 13.94 -0.68
N GLY A 543 15.29 15.08 -1.21
CA GLY A 543 15.41 16.36 -0.53
C GLY A 543 16.31 16.33 0.68
N GLY A 544 15.78 16.70 1.85
CA GLY A 544 16.51 16.65 3.11
C GLY A 544 16.74 15.24 3.66
N THR A 545 16.16 14.19 3.04
CA THR A 545 16.28 12.81 3.52
C THR A 545 17.22 11.99 2.67
N LEU A 546 18.05 11.19 3.34
CA LEU A 546 18.87 10.15 2.76
C LEU A 546 18.54 8.82 3.44
N GLN A 547 18.38 7.77 2.64
CA GLN A 547 18.37 6.38 3.12
C GLN A 547 19.60 5.64 2.62
N VAL A 548 20.32 5.00 3.54
CA VAL A 548 21.47 4.14 3.22
C VAL A 548 21.05 2.69 3.30
N TYR A 549 21.36 1.95 2.24
CA TYR A 549 21.13 0.50 2.15
C TYR A 549 22.48 -0.20 2.14
N LEU A 550 22.60 -1.29 2.88
CA LEU A 550 23.75 -2.20 2.81
C LEU A 550 23.48 -3.30 1.79
N ASN A 551 24.52 -3.70 1.06
CA ASN A 551 24.49 -4.93 0.27
C ASN A 551 24.82 -6.08 1.23
N LEU A 552 23.81 -6.69 1.83
CA LEU A 552 23.99 -7.57 2.98
C LEU A 552 23.99 -9.05 2.57
N ALA A 553 25.03 -9.78 2.96
CA ALA A 553 25.14 -11.21 2.67
C ALA A 553 24.00 -12.00 3.34
N GLY A 554 23.31 -12.85 2.57
CA GLY A 554 22.17 -13.64 3.04
C GLY A 554 20.82 -12.92 2.97
N ARG A 555 20.80 -11.59 2.75
CA ARG A 555 19.57 -10.82 2.48
C ARG A 555 19.47 -10.42 1.01
N ASP A 556 20.56 -9.91 0.45
CA ASP A 556 20.61 -9.39 -0.91
C ASP A 556 21.38 -10.36 -1.83
N PRO A 557 20.95 -10.53 -3.08
CA PRO A 557 21.60 -11.46 -4.01
C PRO A 557 23.00 -10.96 -4.40
N ALA A 558 23.99 -11.85 -4.31
CA ALA A 558 25.34 -11.57 -4.79
C ALA A 558 25.34 -11.39 -6.32
N GLY A 559 25.94 -10.30 -6.81
CA GLY A 559 25.95 -10.00 -8.23
C GLY A 559 26.62 -8.69 -8.59
N GLY A 560 26.83 -8.46 -9.89
CA GLY A 560 27.37 -7.19 -10.41
C GLY A 560 28.83 -6.89 -10.05
N GLY A 561 29.58 -7.85 -9.51
CA GLY A 561 30.96 -7.65 -9.04
C GLY A 561 31.08 -6.83 -7.76
N LEU A 562 29.97 -6.59 -7.05
CA LEU A 562 29.95 -5.83 -5.80
C LEU A 562 30.22 -6.76 -4.60
N GLN A 563 30.84 -6.21 -3.57
CA GLN A 563 31.13 -6.87 -2.30
C GLN A 563 29.95 -6.71 -1.34
N GLN A 564 29.73 -7.73 -0.51
CA GLN A 564 28.67 -7.70 0.50
C GLN A 564 29.25 -7.42 1.90
N VAL A 565 28.45 -6.79 2.74
CA VAL A 565 28.67 -6.72 4.19
C VAL A 565 28.27 -8.08 4.78
N PRO A 566 29.11 -8.75 5.57
CA PRO A 566 28.70 -9.95 6.29
C PRO A 566 27.53 -9.66 7.23
N ALA A 567 26.56 -10.57 7.34
CA ALA A 567 25.39 -10.39 8.21
C ALA A 567 25.76 -10.04 9.66
N ALA A 568 26.81 -10.66 10.20
CA ALA A 568 27.30 -10.40 11.56
C ALA A 568 27.85 -8.97 11.79
N ASP A 569 28.22 -8.27 10.72
CA ASP A 569 28.79 -6.93 10.77
C ASP A 569 27.74 -5.82 10.52
N GLU A 570 26.47 -6.17 10.27
CA GLU A 570 25.40 -5.23 9.91
C GLU A 570 25.28 -4.11 10.95
N ALA A 571 25.03 -4.46 12.21
CA ALA A 571 24.78 -3.49 13.28
C ALA A 571 25.99 -2.55 13.50
N ALA A 572 27.20 -3.09 13.51
CA ALA A 572 28.43 -2.31 13.66
C ALA A 572 28.66 -1.38 12.47
N THR A 573 28.39 -1.85 11.24
CA THR A 573 28.49 -1.05 10.02
C THR A 573 27.47 0.09 10.03
N VAL A 574 26.20 -0.18 10.35
CA VAL A 574 25.15 0.85 10.47
C VAL A 574 25.51 1.89 11.52
N ALA A 575 26.01 1.46 12.69
CA ALA A 575 26.44 2.38 13.75
C ALA A 575 27.60 3.29 13.31
N ALA A 576 28.58 2.74 12.57
CA ALA A 576 29.69 3.52 12.03
C ALA A 576 29.21 4.54 10.98
N ILE A 577 28.29 4.14 10.08
CA ILE A 577 27.70 5.04 9.08
C ILE A 577 26.91 6.16 9.79
N LYS A 578 26.08 5.81 10.78
CA LYS A 578 25.30 6.77 11.58
C LYS A 578 26.22 7.82 12.23
N ALA A 579 27.31 7.38 12.85
CA ALA A 579 28.30 8.28 13.45
C ALA A 579 29.00 9.17 12.40
N ALA A 580 29.32 8.63 11.22
CA ALA A 580 29.93 9.39 10.14
C ALA A 580 29.03 10.53 9.64
N TYR A 581 27.74 10.27 9.40
CA TYR A 581 26.80 11.33 8.99
C TYR A 581 26.56 12.36 10.10
N LEU A 582 26.31 11.92 11.35
CA LEU A 582 26.09 12.84 12.46
C LEU A 582 27.33 13.70 12.79
N GLY A 583 28.52 13.25 12.40
CA GLY A 583 29.78 13.98 12.58
C GLY A 583 30.15 14.91 11.42
N LEU A 584 29.30 15.05 10.38
CA LEU A 584 29.61 15.93 9.25
C LEU A 584 29.64 17.39 9.67
N THR A 585 30.66 18.09 9.18
CA THR A 585 30.84 19.54 9.34
C THR A 585 31.06 20.17 7.98
N ASP A 586 30.55 21.37 7.77
CA ASP A 586 30.81 22.16 6.57
C ASP A 586 32.03 23.07 6.78
N PRO A 587 33.14 22.84 6.06
CA PRO A 587 34.36 23.65 6.23
C PRO A 587 34.34 24.96 5.43
N ASN A 588 33.29 25.24 4.66
CA ASN A 588 33.24 26.38 3.75
C ASN A 588 32.74 27.66 4.45
N ASP A 589 33.22 28.81 3.98
CA ASP A 589 32.81 30.17 4.38
C ASP A 589 31.84 30.74 3.34
N TRP A 590 30.54 30.51 3.55
CA TRP A 590 29.48 30.93 2.63
C TRP A 590 29.03 32.38 2.83
N THR A 591 29.26 32.95 4.02
CA THR A 591 28.95 34.36 4.32
C THR A 591 30.10 35.32 3.98
N HIS A 592 31.27 34.78 3.65
CA HIS A 592 32.50 35.51 3.35
C HIS A 592 32.99 36.38 4.52
N ASP A 593 32.77 35.91 5.75
CA ASP A 593 33.18 36.60 6.97
C ASP A 593 34.58 36.20 7.47
N GLY A 594 35.21 35.24 6.80
CA GLY A 594 36.54 34.71 7.10
C GLY A 594 36.52 33.45 7.97
N ASN A 595 35.36 32.88 8.29
CA ASN A 595 35.23 31.66 9.10
C ASN A 595 34.30 30.63 8.43
N PRO A 596 34.56 29.31 8.62
CA PRO A 596 33.61 28.28 8.23
C PRO A 596 32.27 28.43 8.95
N GLU A 597 31.18 28.10 8.26
CA GLU A 597 29.85 28.17 8.85
C GLU A 597 29.65 27.07 9.90
N GLY A 598 29.29 27.47 11.12
CA GLY A 598 28.96 26.56 12.23
C GLY A 598 27.55 25.95 12.14
N TRP A 599 26.98 25.84 10.94
CA TRP A 599 25.61 25.39 10.73
C TRP A 599 25.49 23.87 10.90
N THR A 600 24.33 23.42 11.38
CA THR A 600 24.03 21.99 11.49
C THR A 600 23.85 21.40 10.11
N VAL A 601 24.70 20.43 9.73
CA VAL A 601 24.63 19.74 8.44
C VAL A 601 23.57 18.63 8.49
N ILE A 602 23.69 17.73 9.47
CA ILE A 602 22.76 16.62 9.73
C ILE A 602 22.01 16.91 11.04
N ASP A 603 20.68 16.91 10.99
CA ASP A 603 19.81 17.08 12.16
C ASP A 603 19.80 15.79 12.99
N ARG A 604 19.25 14.71 12.40
CA ARG A 604 19.00 13.44 13.07
C ARG A 604 19.20 12.27 12.12
N ALA A 605 19.53 11.10 12.69
CA ALA A 605 19.64 9.85 11.96
C ALA A 605 19.04 8.70 12.78
N PHE A 606 18.33 7.81 12.10
CA PHE A 606 17.55 6.72 12.68
C PHE A 606 17.92 5.42 11.96
N THR A 607 18.26 4.38 12.71
CA THR A 607 18.29 3.01 12.18
C THR A 607 16.90 2.63 11.69
N LYS A 608 16.81 1.58 10.86
CA LYS A 608 15.53 1.03 10.40
C LYS A 608 14.50 0.81 11.53
N ALA A 609 14.95 0.32 12.69
CA ALA A 609 14.08 0.09 13.84
C ALA A 609 13.67 1.40 14.55
N GLU A 610 14.61 2.33 14.73
CA GLU A 610 14.34 3.65 15.30
C GLU A 610 13.38 4.47 14.41
N ALA A 611 13.36 4.19 13.10
CA ALA A 611 12.50 4.87 12.12
C ALA A 611 10.99 4.60 12.30
N ARG A 612 10.59 3.73 13.23
CA ARG A 612 9.19 3.61 13.69
C ARG A 612 8.72 4.86 14.45
N HIS A 613 9.65 5.52 15.13
CA HIS A 613 9.35 6.57 16.11
C HIS A 613 9.93 7.92 15.69
N ILE A 614 9.90 8.24 14.40
CA ILE A 614 10.40 9.53 13.92
C ILE A 614 9.53 10.65 14.50
N PRO A 615 10.12 11.67 15.15
CA PRO A 615 9.37 12.76 15.76
C PRO A 615 8.47 13.49 14.74
N ASN A 616 7.20 13.64 15.08
CA ASN A 616 6.18 14.26 14.24
C ASN A 616 5.34 15.28 15.01
N GLY A 617 6.00 16.11 15.81
CA GLY A 617 5.35 17.09 16.68
C GLY A 617 4.92 16.53 18.04
N PRO A 618 4.29 17.37 18.89
CA PRO A 618 4.01 17.01 20.28
C PRO A 618 3.11 15.78 20.41
N GLY A 619 3.59 14.74 21.08
CA GLY A 619 2.84 13.51 21.34
C GLY A 619 2.57 12.65 20.11
N SER A 620 3.30 12.85 19.00
CA SER A 620 3.12 12.08 17.77
C SER A 620 4.46 11.69 17.17
N THR A 621 4.49 10.48 16.62
CA THR A 621 5.56 9.98 15.75
C THR A 621 5.01 9.64 14.36
N ALA A 622 5.90 9.43 13.39
CA ALA A 622 5.57 8.93 12.06
C ALA A 622 6.34 7.63 11.80
N ASP A 623 5.62 6.54 11.53
CA ASP A 623 6.21 5.21 11.32
C ASP A 623 6.65 5.01 9.86
N MET A 624 7.94 5.01 9.62
CA MET A 624 8.48 4.62 8.32
C MET A 624 9.23 3.29 8.33
N ALA A 625 9.06 2.46 9.36
CA ALA A 625 9.77 1.18 9.51
C ALA A 625 9.09 0.07 8.68
N HIS A 626 9.51 -0.05 7.42
CA HIS A 626 9.16 -1.16 6.54
C HIS A 626 10.29 -2.21 6.53
N PRO A 627 9.98 -3.52 6.68
CA PRO A 627 11.01 -4.57 6.77
C PRO A 627 12.00 -4.61 5.60
N THR A 628 11.50 -4.40 4.38
CA THR A 628 12.26 -4.56 3.13
C THR A 628 12.49 -3.27 2.36
N ARG A 629 11.88 -2.14 2.74
CA ARG A 629 11.84 -0.92 1.90
C ARG A 629 12.37 0.33 2.59
N THR A 630 12.64 0.26 3.88
CA THR A 630 13.32 1.33 4.61
C THR A 630 14.80 1.04 4.61
N GLY A 631 15.62 2.07 4.39
CA GLY A 631 17.07 1.96 4.50
C GLY A 631 17.49 1.39 5.85
N ASP A 632 18.67 0.74 5.88
CA ASP A 632 19.29 0.29 7.13
C ASP A 632 19.60 1.48 8.06
N LEU A 633 19.82 2.66 7.46
CA LEU A 633 19.88 3.95 8.11
C LEU A 633 19.08 5.00 7.34
N VAL A 634 18.32 5.83 8.05
CA VAL A 634 17.65 7.03 7.56
C VAL A 634 18.36 8.24 8.17
N VAL A 635 18.73 9.22 7.36
CA VAL A 635 19.48 10.41 7.73
C VAL A 635 18.73 11.64 7.24
N PHE A 636 18.57 12.63 8.10
CA PHE A 636 17.94 13.90 7.78
C PHE A 636 18.97 15.03 7.88
N SER A 637 19.16 15.78 6.79
CA SER A 637 19.90 17.04 6.84
C SER A 637 19.11 18.10 7.62
N TYR A 638 19.71 19.27 7.82
CA TYR A 638 19.01 20.44 8.33
C TYR A 638 19.11 21.60 7.33
N PRO A 639 18.09 22.47 7.15
CA PRO A 639 18.21 23.62 6.28
C PRO A 639 19.40 24.53 6.70
N PRO A 640 20.24 25.00 5.77
CA PRO A 640 20.01 25.09 4.32
C PRO A 640 20.62 23.94 3.48
N TYR A 641 20.86 22.77 4.08
CA TYR A 641 21.47 21.62 3.39
C TYR A 641 20.42 20.62 2.86
N GLN A 642 20.72 19.93 1.77
CA GLN A 642 19.89 18.86 1.18
C GLN A 642 20.73 17.87 0.35
N PHE A 643 20.14 16.80 -0.22
CA PHE A 643 20.86 15.73 -0.93
C PHE A 643 20.56 15.59 -2.45
N ASP A 644 19.49 16.19 -2.97
CA ASP A 644 18.99 16.13 -4.37
C ASP A 644 19.84 16.86 -5.44
N ALA A 645 21.05 17.36 -5.15
CA ALA A 645 21.92 17.90 -6.21
C ALA A 645 23.14 17.01 -6.47
N GLU A 646 23.57 16.96 -7.74
CA GLU A 646 24.72 16.18 -8.16
C GLU A 646 26.03 16.88 -7.75
N THR A 647 26.66 16.45 -6.65
CA THR A 647 27.91 17.05 -6.14
C THR A 647 29.06 16.03 -6.03
N PRO A 648 29.32 15.20 -7.06
CA PRO A 648 30.12 13.99 -6.91
C PRO A 648 31.55 14.31 -6.48
N GLY A 649 31.91 13.86 -5.28
CA GLY A 649 33.23 14.01 -4.69
C GLY A 649 33.44 15.28 -3.87
N THR A 650 32.51 16.24 -3.92
CA THR A 650 32.53 17.48 -3.12
C THR A 650 31.50 17.36 -2.01
N LEU A 651 31.95 17.33 -0.75
CA LEU A 651 31.06 17.07 0.38
C LEU A 651 29.88 18.05 0.46
N VAL A 652 30.15 19.35 0.35
CA VAL A 652 29.13 20.40 0.29
C VAL A 652 29.41 21.31 -0.90
N ALA A 653 28.39 21.55 -1.74
CA ALA A 653 28.47 22.46 -2.87
C ALA A 653 27.19 23.31 -3.01
N PRO A 654 27.23 24.41 -3.78
CA PRO A 654 26.02 25.16 -4.14
C PRO A 654 24.95 24.27 -4.76
N SER A 655 23.70 24.56 -4.44
CA SER A 655 22.52 23.97 -5.07
C SER A 655 21.81 25.04 -5.90
N HIS A 656 21.28 24.65 -7.06
CA HIS A 656 20.37 25.47 -7.87
C HIS A 656 18.90 25.24 -7.50
N PHE A 657 18.64 24.36 -6.54
CA PHE A 657 17.38 24.36 -5.81
C PHE A 657 17.50 25.34 -4.65
N PHE A 658 16.40 26.06 -4.38
CA PHE A 658 16.30 27.06 -3.33
C PHE A 658 15.21 26.76 -2.29
N GLY A 659 14.34 25.78 -2.55
CA GLY A 659 13.40 25.23 -1.60
C GLY A 659 13.48 23.71 -1.60
N GLN A 660 13.21 23.09 -0.45
CA GLN A 660 13.23 21.64 -0.34
C GLN A 660 12.32 21.13 0.79
N HIS A 661 11.83 19.92 0.60
CA HIS A 661 11.07 19.13 1.58
C HIS A 661 11.95 17.97 2.10
N GLY A 662 11.38 17.00 2.81
CA GLY A 662 12.12 15.82 3.28
C GLY A 662 13.03 16.08 4.49
N TYR A 663 12.77 17.09 5.31
CA TYR A 663 13.42 17.23 6.62
C TYR A 663 12.64 16.45 7.68
N VAL A 664 13.11 16.37 8.93
CA VAL A 664 12.33 15.68 9.97
C VAL A 664 10.95 16.37 10.13
N PRO A 665 9.83 15.64 10.19
CA PRO A 665 8.48 16.24 10.11
C PRO A 665 8.17 17.31 11.17
N ASP A 666 8.82 17.25 12.33
CA ASP A 666 8.65 18.22 13.42
C ASP A 666 9.43 19.54 13.24
N VAL A 667 10.26 19.67 12.21
CA VAL A 667 11.10 20.86 11.95
C VAL A 667 10.26 22.07 11.52
N GLN A 668 10.37 23.16 12.28
CA GLN A 668 9.68 24.43 12.03
C GLN A 668 10.50 25.63 12.56
N ASP A 669 10.67 26.64 11.72
CA ASP A 669 11.14 27.99 12.05
C ASP A 669 10.50 28.99 11.05
N LEU A 670 9.32 29.49 11.39
CA LEU A 670 8.56 30.37 10.49
C LEU A 670 9.28 31.70 10.19
N ALA A 671 10.15 32.17 11.09
CA ALA A 671 10.91 33.40 10.87
C ALA A 671 12.00 33.20 9.80
N ALA A 672 12.54 31.98 9.72
CA ALA A 672 13.42 31.52 8.66
C ALA A 672 12.68 30.88 7.47
N ASN A 673 11.35 30.99 7.42
CA ASN A 673 10.50 30.43 6.36
C ASN A 673 10.61 28.90 6.24
N VAL A 674 10.84 28.20 7.35
CA VAL A 674 10.87 26.74 7.48
C VAL A 674 9.59 26.22 8.12
N ASN A 675 8.87 25.33 7.45
CA ASN A 675 7.74 24.63 8.04
C ASN A 675 7.55 23.28 7.34
N MET A 676 7.89 22.16 8.00
CA MET A 676 7.63 20.81 7.47
C MET A 676 6.18 20.36 7.60
N ARG A 677 5.35 21.11 8.32
CA ARG A 677 3.92 20.85 8.40
C ARG A 677 3.22 21.25 7.10
N ALA A 678 2.29 20.42 6.67
CA ALA A 678 1.49 20.64 5.46
C ALA A 678 0.19 21.40 5.77
N THR A 679 -0.57 21.74 4.74
CA THR A 679 -1.91 22.33 4.88
C THR A 679 -2.96 21.25 5.16
N PHE A 680 -3.85 21.50 6.13
CA PHE A 680 -5.17 20.87 6.16
C PHE A 680 -6.25 21.91 6.44
N LEU A 681 -7.22 22.01 5.53
CA LEU A 681 -8.45 22.77 5.71
C LEU A 681 -9.64 21.88 5.32
N ALA A 682 -10.78 22.08 5.97
CA ALA A 682 -12.03 21.44 5.60
C ALA A 682 -13.18 22.44 5.60
N GLY A 683 -14.18 22.24 4.76
CA GLY A 683 -15.42 23.03 4.76
C GLY A 683 -16.47 22.52 3.78
N GLY A 684 -17.63 23.14 3.78
CA GLY A 684 -18.79 22.72 2.99
C GLY A 684 -19.76 21.88 3.83
N ALA A 685 -20.64 21.12 3.17
CA ALA A 685 -21.67 20.36 3.86
C ALA A 685 -21.08 19.33 4.85
N GLY A 686 -21.66 19.24 6.05
CA GLY A 686 -21.23 18.32 7.12
C GLY A 686 -19.96 18.74 7.87
N ILE A 687 -19.33 19.87 7.51
CA ILE A 687 -18.09 20.33 8.13
C ILE A 687 -18.36 21.45 9.13
N GLY A 688 -17.77 21.33 10.32
CA GLY A 688 -17.85 22.31 11.39
C GLY A 688 -16.96 23.54 11.16
N HIS A 689 -16.69 24.25 12.26
CA HIS A 689 -15.78 25.40 12.25
C HIS A 689 -14.84 25.35 13.45
N GLY A 690 -13.54 25.55 13.22
CA GLY A 690 -12.58 25.59 14.32
C GLY A 690 -11.17 25.18 13.92
N ARG A 691 -10.46 24.58 14.88
CA ARG A 691 -9.11 24.07 14.70
C ARG A 691 -8.98 22.67 15.27
N VAL A 692 -8.24 21.81 14.58
CA VAL A 692 -8.02 20.41 14.97
C VAL A 692 -6.53 20.07 14.98
N ALA A 693 -6.10 19.12 15.81
CA ALA A 693 -4.81 18.45 15.59
C ALA A 693 -5.04 17.37 14.54
N ALA A 694 -4.52 17.58 13.34
CA ALA A 694 -4.61 16.59 12.28
C ALA A 694 -3.21 16.04 11.97
N ARG A 695 -3.13 14.72 11.79
CA ARG A 695 -2.05 14.03 11.10
C ARG A 695 -2.54 13.65 9.71
N SER A 696 -1.64 13.52 8.74
CA SER A 696 -2.01 13.11 7.37
C SER A 696 -2.73 11.76 7.32
N ILE A 697 -2.44 10.85 8.25
CA ILE A 697 -3.13 9.56 8.37
C ILE A 697 -4.60 9.68 8.79
N ASP A 698 -5.01 10.77 9.45
CA ASP A 698 -6.38 10.94 9.97
C ASP A 698 -7.37 11.36 8.88
N LEU A 699 -6.89 11.84 7.72
CA LEU A 699 -7.74 12.41 6.68
C LEU A 699 -8.60 11.35 5.97
N ALA A 700 -8.02 10.21 5.59
CA ALA A 700 -8.75 9.15 4.91
C ALA A 700 -9.89 8.52 5.76
N PRO A 701 -9.67 8.10 7.02
CA PRO A 701 -10.75 7.57 7.86
C PRO A 701 -11.80 8.63 8.19
N THR A 702 -11.40 9.89 8.40
CA THR A 702 -12.36 11.00 8.60
C THR A 702 -13.23 11.24 7.36
N LEU A 703 -12.64 11.18 6.15
CA LEU A 703 -13.40 11.31 4.91
C LEU A 703 -14.34 10.13 4.68
N ALA A 704 -13.90 8.90 5.00
CA ALA A 704 -14.74 7.70 4.94
C ALA A 704 -15.98 7.82 5.85
N PHE A 705 -15.78 8.28 7.08
CA PHE A 705 -16.86 8.57 8.04
C PHE A 705 -17.86 9.60 7.49
N LEU A 706 -17.38 10.74 6.97
CA LEU A 706 -18.26 11.78 6.43
C LEU A 706 -19.02 11.35 5.18
N LEU A 707 -18.45 10.45 4.38
CA LEU A 707 -19.07 9.88 3.18
C LEU A 707 -19.98 8.68 3.49
N GLY A 708 -19.91 8.12 4.70
CA GLY A 708 -20.66 6.91 5.07
C GLY A 708 -20.19 5.67 4.30
N VAL A 709 -18.90 5.59 3.96
CA VAL A 709 -18.28 4.44 3.29
C VAL A 709 -17.35 3.69 4.24
N PRO A 710 -16.94 2.44 3.93
CA PRO A 710 -15.96 1.73 4.74
C PRO A 710 -14.65 2.50 4.91
N GLU A 711 -14.00 2.30 6.05
CA GLU A 711 -12.63 2.74 6.27
C GLU A 711 -11.66 1.97 5.34
N PRO A 712 -10.62 2.62 4.78
CA PRO A 712 -9.56 1.90 4.08
C PRO A 712 -8.92 0.87 5.00
N GLN A 713 -8.82 -0.38 4.55
CA GLN A 713 -8.48 -1.54 5.38
C GLN A 713 -7.14 -1.42 6.13
N HIS A 714 -6.22 -0.57 5.70
CA HIS A 714 -4.89 -0.44 6.31
C HIS A 714 -4.69 0.92 7.02
N SER A 715 -5.76 1.71 7.19
CA SER A 715 -5.66 3.02 7.83
C SER A 715 -5.22 2.92 9.28
N GLN A 716 -4.40 3.87 9.73
CA GLN A 716 -3.88 4.00 11.09
C GLN A 716 -4.35 5.28 11.78
N GLY A 717 -5.19 6.09 11.10
CA GLY A 717 -5.68 7.36 11.61
C GLY A 717 -6.95 7.25 12.44
N GLU A 718 -7.23 8.28 13.22
CA GLU A 718 -8.49 8.42 13.93
C GLU A 718 -9.53 9.18 13.08
N VAL A 719 -10.81 8.97 13.36
CA VAL A 719 -11.87 9.86 12.85
C VAL A 719 -11.86 11.16 13.64
N LEU A 720 -11.50 12.27 12.97
CA LEU A 720 -11.46 13.60 13.57
C LEU A 720 -12.89 14.17 13.74
N LEU A 721 -13.56 13.81 14.83
CA LEU A 721 -14.92 14.30 15.11
C LEU A 721 -15.02 15.84 15.16
N ASP A 722 -13.96 16.55 15.55
CA ASP A 722 -13.90 18.01 15.54
C ASP A 722 -13.98 18.63 14.12
N VAL A 723 -13.83 17.81 13.07
CA VAL A 723 -14.02 18.23 11.68
C VAL A 723 -15.52 18.27 11.31
N ALA A 724 -16.34 17.37 11.86
CA ALA A 724 -17.76 17.29 11.56
C ALA A 724 -18.58 18.37 12.29
N ASP A 725 -19.61 18.94 11.65
CA ASP A 725 -20.45 20.00 12.24
C ASP A 725 -21.28 19.54 13.44
N ASP A 726 -21.66 18.27 13.46
CA ASP A 726 -22.33 17.59 14.56
C ASP A 726 -21.44 16.53 15.24
N GLY A 727 -20.12 16.64 15.10
CA GLY A 727 -19.14 15.73 15.70
C GLY A 727 -19.31 15.49 17.20
N HIS A 728 -19.70 16.54 17.93
CA HIS A 728 -20.03 16.49 19.37
C HIS A 728 -21.24 15.60 19.73
N SER A 729 -22.03 15.19 18.73
CA SER A 729 -23.16 14.27 18.91
C SER A 729 -22.77 12.80 18.82
N TYR A 730 -21.51 12.53 18.46
CA TYR A 730 -20.94 11.18 18.41
C TYR A 730 -20.11 10.88 19.65
N THR A 731 -20.13 9.62 20.05
CA THR A 731 -19.22 9.06 21.06
C THR A 731 -18.48 7.89 20.41
N PRO A 732 -17.15 7.94 20.32
CA PRO A 732 -16.38 6.84 19.75
C PRO A 732 -16.34 5.65 20.70
N VAL A 733 -16.39 4.45 20.13
CA VAL A 733 -16.15 3.18 20.81
C VAL A 733 -15.01 2.48 20.06
N PRO A 734 -13.76 2.62 20.55
CA PRO A 734 -12.59 1.91 20.04
C PRO A 734 -12.61 0.44 20.44
N ILE A 735 -12.23 -0.46 19.53
CA ILE A 735 -12.10 -1.89 19.81
C ILE A 735 -10.88 -2.47 19.10
N VAL A 736 -10.05 -3.22 19.82
CA VAL A 736 -9.05 -4.13 19.24
C VAL A 736 -9.67 -5.52 19.15
N GLY A 737 -9.65 -6.13 17.96
CA GLY A 737 -10.15 -7.47 17.69
C GLY A 737 -9.02 -8.44 17.38
N LEU A 738 -8.89 -9.49 18.18
CA LEU A 738 -7.96 -10.60 17.98
C LEU A 738 -8.74 -11.87 17.58
N SER A 739 -8.09 -12.81 16.90
CA SER A 739 -8.64 -14.12 16.61
C SER A 739 -7.51 -15.13 16.52
N ASP A 740 -7.81 -16.39 16.85
CA ASP A 740 -6.94 -17.54 16.59
C ASP A 740 -5.51 -17.34 17.13
N PHE A 741 -5.37 -16.81 18.36
CA PHE A 741 -4.06 -16.54 18.96
C PHE A 741 -3.25 -17.83 19.14
N HIS A 742 -3.90 -18.98 19.35
CA HIS A 742 -3.29 -20.30 19.48
C HIS A 742 -2.06 -20.33 20.37
N GLY A 743 -2.10 -19.65 21.51
CA GLY A 743 -0.99 -19.61 22.46
C GLY A 743 0.36 -19.21 21.82
N GLN A 744 0.37 -18.44 20.74
CA GLN A 744 1.59 -18.01 20.06
C GLN A 744 2.32 -16.92 20.87
N LEU A 745 2.97 -17.35 21.95
CA LEU A 745 3.66 -16.45 22.88
C LEU A 745 4.84 -15.73 22.22
N ASP A 746 5.62 -16.45 21.41
CA ASP A 746 6.80 -15.93 20.72
C ASP A 746 6.43 -15.40 19.31
N PRO A 747 7.15 -14.40 18.78
CA PRO A 747 6.91 -13.93 17.42
C PRO A 747 7.02 -15.05 16.38
N THR A 748 6.12 -15.03 15.41
CA THR A 748 6.22 -15.82 14.18
C THR A 748 6.84 -14.96 13.07
N THR A 749 6.80 -15.41 11.82
CA THR A 749 7.34 -14.69 10.67
C THR A 749 6.30 -14.52 9.57
N ARG A 750 6.50 -13.49 8.74
CA ARG A 750 5.74 -13.25 7.52
C ARG A 750 6.70 -12.85 6.41
N ALA A 751 6.50 -13.39 5.21
CA ALA A 751 7.25 -13.00 4.03
C ALA A 751 6.83 -11.62 3.51
N TYR A 752 7.81 -10.80 3.13
CA TYR A 752 7.66 -9.51 2.49
C TYR A 752 8.49 -9.45 1.21
N ASP A 753 7.97 -8.74 0.21
CA ASP A 753 8.57 -8.57 -1.12
C ASP A 753 9.26 -9.88 -1.58
N ASN A 754 10.56 -9.88 -1.86
CA ASN A 754 11.34 -11.02 -2.40
C ASN A 754 11.50 -12.23 -1.45
N GLY A 755 10.43 -12.67 -0.77
CA GLY A 755 10.42 -13.80 0.16
C GLY A 755 11.14 -13.53 1.49
N ILE A 756 11.45 -12.26 1.79
CA ILE A 756 12.20 -11.93 3.01
C ILE A 756 11.28 -12.02 4.21
N ASN A 757 11.60 -12.92 5.13
CA ASN A 757 10.86 -13.11 6.37
C ASN A 757 11.15 -11.98 7.37
N ALA A 758 10.09 -11.38 7.91
CA ALA A 758 10.14 -10.45 9.03
C ALA A 758 9.31 -10.98 10.19
N ARG A 759 9.78 -10.75 11.42
CA ARG A 759 9.07 -11.18 12.63
C ARG A 759 7.77 -10.39 12.84
N VAL A 760 6.70 -11.10 13.15
CA VAL A 760 5.37 -10.56 13.44
C VAL A 760 4.74 -11.23 14.67
N GLY A 761 3.80 -10.56 15.32
CA GLY A 761 3.13 -11.07 16.52
C GLY A 761 4.06 -11.11 17.74
N GLY A 762 3.87 -12.13 18.58
CA GLY A 762 4.55 -12.27 19.86
C GLY A 762 3.88 -11.46 20.96
N ALA A 763 3.62 -12.13 22.08
CA ALA A 763 2.69 -11.66 23.09
C ALA A 763 3.06 -10.31 23.71
N SER A 764 4.35 -10.12 24.01
CA SER A 764 4.85 -8.89 24.61
C SER A 764 4.82 -7.71 23.64
N PHE A 765 5.01 -7.93 22.34
CA PHE A 765 4.93 -6.89 21.31
C PHE A 765 3.48 -6.51 21.02
N LEU A 766 2.57 -7.50 20.97
CA LEU A 766 1.14 -7.28 20.82
C LEU A 766 0.59 -6.41 21.95
N ALA A 767 0.99 -6.67 23.18
CA ALA A 767 0.63 -5.85 24.33
C ALA A 767 0.93 -4.36 24.11
N THR A 768 2.17 -4.05 23.69
CA THR A 768 2.58 -2.68 23.38
C THR A 768 1.78 -2.09 22.22
N MET A 769 1.52 -2.87 21.16
CA MET A 769 0.79 -2.38 20.00
C MET A 769 -0.70 -2.13 20.29
N PHE A 770 -1.33 -2.97 21.13
CA PHE A 770 -2.72 -2.75 21.57
C PHE A 770 -2.82 -1.47 22.39
N ASP A 771 -1.86 -1.24 23.30
CA ASP A 771 -1.76 0.00 24.06
C ASP A 771 -1.58 1.21 23.10
N GLU A 772 -0.66 1.11 22.12
CA GLU A 772 -0.41 2.17 21.13
C GLU A 772 -1.65 2.49 20.27
N ASP A 773 -2.37 1.49 19.75
CA ASP A 773 -3.56 1.71 18.91
C ASP A 773 -4.76 2.22 19.74
N LEU A 774 -4.96 1.76 20.98
CA LEU A 774 -6.02 2.28 21.85
C LEU A 774 -5.73 3.71 22.32
N ASP A 775 -4.48 4.02 22.70
CA ASP A 775 -4.06 5.38 23.09
C ASP A 775 -4.15 6.38 21.93
N ALA A 776 -4.03 5.89 20.69
CA ALA A 776 -4.16 6.71 19.49
C ALA A 776 -5.61 7.05 19.13
N LEU A 777 -6.60 6.41 19.77
CA LEU A 777 -8.03 6.63 19.56
C LEU A 777 -8.67 7.34 20.76
N PRO A 778 -9.81 8.03 20.59
CA PRO A 778 -10.39 8.80 21.70
C PRO A 778 -11.05 7.92 22.76
N GLY A 779 -10.56 8.04 24.00
CA GLY A 779 -11.20 7.47 25.19
C GLY A 779 -10.74 6.04 25.53
N GLU A 780 -11.52 5.34 26.35
CA GLU A 780 -11.26 3.93 26.67
C GLU A 780 -11.77 3.04 25.52
N GLY A 781 -11.10 1.91 25.29
CA GLY A 781 -11.52 0.90 24.31
C GLY A 781 -11.67 -0.49 24.91
N LEU A 782 -12.03 -1.46 24.06
CA LEU A 782 -12.10 -2.88 24.44
C LEU A 782 -11.07 -3.70 23.67
N ILE A 783 -10.59 -4.78 24.27
CA ILE A 783 -9.86 -5.85 23.57
C ILE A 783 -10.76 -7.09 23.56
N LEU A 784 -11.15 -7.54 22.37
CA LEU A 784 -12.08 -8.65 22.17
C LEU A 784 -11.44 -9.74 21.32
N ALA A 785 -11.77 -11.01 21.59
CA ALA A 785 -11.24 -12.15 20.84
C ALA A 785 -12.32 -13.06 20.25
N GLY A 786 -12.09 -13.54 19.03
CA GLY A 786 -12.95 -14.48 18.29
C GLY A 786 -12.81 -15.96 18.66
N GLY A 787 -12.15 -16.29 19.78
CA GLY A 787 -11.87 -17.68 20.19
C GLY A 787 -10.62 -18.27 19.53
N ASP A 788 -10.33 -19.54 19.84
CA ASP A 788 -9.07 -20.23 19.53
C ASP A 788 -7.84 -19.47 20.03
N ASN A 789 -7.98 -18.96 21.25
CA ASN A 789 -6.90 -18.29 21.95
C ASN A 789 -5.85 -19.29 22.45
N VAL A 790 -6.30 -20.53 22.69
CA VAL A 790 -5.51 -21.69 23.10
C VAL A 790 -5.65 -22.83 22.09
N GLY A 791 -4.96 -23.95 22.34
CA GLY A 791 -4.96 -25.11 21.44
C GLY A 791 -4.31 -24.81 20.08
N ALA A 792 -4.03 -25.87 19.32
CA ALA A 792 -3.10 -25.83 18.17
C ALA A 792 -1.79 -25.05 18.44
N SER A 793 -1.36 -24.98 19.70
CA SER A 793 -0.39 -23.99 20.16
C SER A 793 1.05 -24.48 20.05
N PRO A 794 2.04 -23.57 19.92
CA PRO A 794 3.45 -23.92 20.04
C PRO A 794 3.77 -24.57 21.39
N PRO A 795 4.88 -25.33 21.49
CA PRO A 795 5.22 -26.08 22.70
C PRO A 795 5.41 -25.20 23.95
N SER A 796 5.78 -23.92 23.78
CA SER A 796 5.91 -22.98 24.91
C SER A 796 4.59 -22.75 25.64
N SER A 797 3.45 -22.89 24.97
CA SER A 797 2.13 -22.83 25.57
C SER A 797 1.54 -24.23 25.81
N ALA A 798 1.54 -25.09 24.80
CA ALA A 798 0.83 -26.38 24.83
C ALA A 798 1.36 -27.34 25.90
N LEU A 799 2.69 -27.40 26.11
CA LEU A 799 3.28 -28.27 27.15
C LEU A 799 2.96 -27.83 28.58
N LEU A 800 2.51 -26.58 28.73
CA LEU A 800 2.06 -25.98 29.98
C LEU A 800 0.52 -25.85 29.99
N GLU A 801 -0.14 -26.67 29.19
CA GLU A 801 -1.60 -26.79 29.16
C GLU A 801 -2.29 -25.47 28.79
N ASP A 802 -1.62 -24.64 27.99
CA ASP A 802 -1.99 -23.30 27.55
C ASP A 802 -2.28 -22.27 28.66
N MET A 803 -1.86 -22.57 29.90
CA MET A 803 -1.97 -21.64 31.02
C MET A 803 -1.23 -20.31 30.79
N PRO A 804 -0.02 -20.29 30.18
CA PRO A 804 0.66 -19.03 29.89
C PRO A 804 -0.09 -18.14 28.90
N ALA A 805 -0.85 -18.72 27.95
CA ALA A 805 -1.66 -17.94 27.02
C ALA A 805 -2.76 -17.15 27.78
N ILE A 806 -3.45 -17.81 28.72
CA ILE A 806 -4.45 -17.15 29.56
C ILE A 806 -3.81 -16.05 30.44
N ASP A 807 -2.61 -16.29 30.98
CA ASP A 807 -1.89 -15.28 31.76
C ASP A 807 -1.52 -14.05 30.91
N VAL A 808 -1.09 -14.27 29.67
CA VAL A 808 -0.79 -13.20 28.71
C VAL A 808 -2.04 -12.39 28.42
N GLU A 809 -3.20 -13.04 28.20
CA GLU A 809 -4.46 -12.37 27.92
C GLU A 809 -4.99 -11.56 29.10
N ASN A 810 -4.83 -12.09 30.32
CA ASN A 810 -5.09 -11.34 31.55
C ASN A 810 -4.20 -10.10 31.62
N ALA A 811 -2.91 -10.24 31.31
CA ALA A 811 -1.98 -9.13 31.32
C ALA A 811 -2.33 -8.09 30.24
N TRP A 812 -2.68 -8.50 29.02
CA TRP A 812 -3.19 -7.59 27.98
C TRP A 812 -4.41 -6.79 28.42
N GLY A 813 -5.22 -7.35 29.33
CA GLY A 813 -6.50 -6.78 29.72
C GLY A 813 -7.60 -7.16 28.73
N LEU A 814 -7.59 -8.40 28.21
CA LEU A 814 -8.65 -8.91 27.35
C LEU A 814 -10.01 -8.76 28.05
N ASP A 815 -11.02 -8.22 27.36
CA ASP A 815 -12.32 -7.93 27.97
C ASP A 815 -13.30 -9.10 27.89
N ALA A 816 -13.28 -9.82 26.77
CA ALA A 816 -14.07 -11.02 26.50
C ALA A 816 -13.53 -11.79 25.28
N THR A 817 -13.82 -13.09 25.25
CA THR A 817 -13.56 -13.97 24.10
C THR A 817 -14.78 -14.84 23.78
N SER A 818 -14.96 -15.28 22.53
CA SER A 818 -15.84 -16.42 22.25
C SER A 818 -15.13 -17.74 22.53
N TYR A 819 -15.88 -18.84 22.58
CA TYR A 819 -15.29 -20.17 22.50
C TYR A 819 -15.02 -20.48 21.03
N GLY A 820 -13.78 -20.80 20.69
CA GLY A 820 -13.43 -21.51 19.48
C GLY A 820 -13.42 -23.02 19.68
N ASN A 821 -13.09 -23.75 18.62
CA ASN A 821 -13.05 -25.21 18.69
C ASN A 821 -11.86 -25.70 19.53
N HIS A 822 -10.71 -25.03 19.45
CA HIS A 822 -9.47 -25.46 20.10
C HIS A 822 -9.47 -25.25 21.62
N GLU A 823 -10.39 -24.45 22.17
CA GLU A 823 -10.70 -24.44 23.60
C GLU A 823 -11.19 -25.82 24.12
N PHE A 824 -11.70 -26.68 23.24
CA PHE A 824 -12.20 -28.01 23.57
C PHE A 824 -11.22 -29.15 23.25
N ASP A 825 -10.01 -28.90 22.72
CA ASP A 825 -9.07 -29.95 22.31
C ASP A 825 -8.85 -31.05 23.38
N TYR A 826 -8.76 -30.62 24.64
CA TYR A 826 -8.54 -31.50 25.81
C TYR A 826 -9.80 -31.68 26.68
N GLY A 827 -10.96 -31.32 26.16
CA GLY A 827 -12.27 -31.46 26.77
C GLY A 827 -12.63 -30.41 27.83
N VAL A 828 -13.91 -30.43 28.25
CA VAL A 828 -14.51 -29.42 29.16
C VAL A 828 -13.75 -29.25 30.47
N ALA A 829 -13.14 -30.31 31.00
CA ALA A 829 -12.38 -30.23 32.25
C ALA A 829 -11.16 -29.30 32.14
N ARG A 830 -10.47 -29.29 30.99
CA ARG A 830 -9.35 -28.36 30.72
C ARG A 830 -9.87 -26.94 30.57
N LEU A 831 -10.91 -26.76 29.74
CA LEU A 831 -11.56 -25.47 29.51
C LEU A 831 -11.99 -24.77 30.81
N LEU A 832 -12.58 -25.51 31.77
CA LEU A 832 -12.99 -24.94 33.06
C LEU A 832 -11.79 -24.45 33.90
N GLN A 833 -10.59 -25.03 33.72
CA GLN A 833 -9.39 -24.53 34.38
C GLN A 833 -8.90 -23.23 33.73
N HIS A 834 -8.97 -23.11 32.41
CA HIS A 834 -8.70 -21.86 31.69
C HIS A 834 -9.66 -20.76 32.15
N GLN A 835 -10.97 -21.04 32.18
CA GLN A 835 -11.97 -20.10 32.69
C GLN A 835 -11.74 -19.69 34.15
N ALA A 836 -11.30 -20.60 35.01
CA ALA A 836 -11.00 -20.29 36.40
C ALA A 836 -9.75 -19.40 36.56
N ARG A 837 -8.88 -19.37 35.55
CA ARG A 837 -7.65 -18.55 35.50
C ARG A 837 -7.87 -17.21 34.79
N ALA A 838 -8.83 -17.12 33.87
CA ALA A 838 -9.12 -15.92 33.10
C ALA A 838 -9.84 -14.84 33.95
N ASP A 839 -9.42 -13.58 33.79
CA ASP A 839 -10.07 -12.39 34.37
C ASP A 839 -11.24 -11.88 33.49
N PHE A 840 -11.47 -12.55 32.36
CA PHE A 840 -12.47 -12.24 31.35
C PHE A 840 -13.41 -13.43 31.10
N PRO A 841 -14.66 -13.18 30.67
CA PRO A 841 -15.60 -14.26 30.35
C PRO A 841 -15.38 -14.82 28.95
N PHE A 842 -15.69 -16.11 28.83
CA PHE A 842 -15.90 -16.78 27.55
C PHE A 842 -17.39 -16.73 27.22
N LEU A 843 -17.72 -16.38 25.97
CA LEU A 843 -19.09 -16.09 25.55
C LEU A 843 -19.57 -17.06 24.48
N ALA A 844 -20.77 -17.63 24.66
CA ALA A 844 -21.48 -18.39 23.62
C ALA A 844 -22.99 -18.43 23.87
N THR A 845 -23.77 -18.22 22.80
CA THR A 845 -25.24 -18.32 22.80
C THR A 845 -25.77 -19.68 22.33
N ASN A 846 -24.91 -20.46 21.66
CA ASN A 846 -25.28 -21.64 20.90
C ASN A 846 -24.73 -22.97 21.46
N ILE A 847 -24.00 -22.94 22.58
CA ILE A 847 -23.55 -24.16 23.28
C ILE A 847 -24.56 -24.49 24.36
N VAL A 848 -25.16 -25.68 24.27
CA VAL A 848 -26.18 -26.17 25.21
C VAL A 848 -25.84 -27.55 25.73
N ASP A 849 -26.36 -27.89 26.90
CA ASP A 849 -26.38 -29.27 27.39
C ASP A 849 -27.37 -30.10 26.56
N ALA A 850 -26.91 -31.24 26.04
CA ALA A 850 -27.66 -32.04 25.07
C ALA A 850 -28.95 -32.65 25.65
N ASP A 851 -29.01 -32.87 26.96
CA ASP A 851 -30.18 -33.44 27.63
C ASP A 851 -31.25 -32.40 27.93
N THR A 852 -30.84 -31.18 28.26
CA THR A 852 -31.73 -30.10 28.72
C THR A 852 -32.04 -29.05 27.67
N GLY A 853 -31.17 -28.86 26.69
CA GLY A 853 -31.24 -27.79 25.69
C GLY A 853 -30.98 -26.38 26.24
N GLU A 854 -30.54 -26.28 27.50
CA GLU A 854 -30.20 -25.03 28.17
C GLU A 854 -28.69 -24.80 28.19
N ALA A 855 -28.26 -23.54 28.28
CA ALA A 855 -26.83 -23.22 28.41
C ALA A 855 -26.27 -23.79 29.73
N PRO A 856 -25.11 -24.47 29.71
CA PRO A 856 -24.45 -24.90 30.94
C PRO A 856 -24.14 -23.71 31.85
N PRO A 857 -24.10 -23.87 33.19
CA PRO A 857 -23.87 -22.75 34.13
C PRO A 857 -22.55 -21.98 33.95
N TRP A 858 -21.57 -22.59 33.26
CA TRP A 858 -20.26 -22.02 32.96
C TRP A 858 -20.20 -21.31 31.59
N VAL A 859 -21.27 -21.40 30.79
CA VAL A 859 -21.43 -20.70 29.51
C VAL A 859 -22.27 -19.44 29.73
N THR A 860 -21.75 -18.28 29.33
CA THR A 860 -22.48 -17.01 29.37
C THR A 860 -22.76 -16.53 27.94
N PRO A 861 -23.99 -16.13 27.57
CA PRO A 861 -24.30 -15.73 26.19
C PRO A 861 -23.73 -14.38 25.78
N SER A 862 -23.70 -13.40 26.71
CA SER A 862 -23.22 -12.05 26.43
C SER A 862 -22.78 -11.31 27.70
N LYS A 863 -22.01 -10.23 27.53
CA LYS A 863 -21.64 -9.28 28.59
C LYS A 863 -21.85 -7.85 28.10
N VAL A 864 -22.31 -6.97 28.99
CA VAL A 864 -22.49 -5.54 28.68
C VAL A 864 -21.39 -4.73 29.33
N PHE A 865 -20.61 -4.04 28.51
CA PHE A 865 -19.55 -3.12 28.90
C PHE A 865 -20.03 -1.68 28.85
N ARG A 866 -19.31 -0.78 29.54
CA ARG A 866 -19.53 0.66 29.44
C ARG A 866 -18.25 1.31 28.90
N VAL A 867 -18.27 1.72 27.63
CA VAL A 867 -17.13 2.31 26.92
C VAL A 867 -17.46 3.76 26.62
N ASN A 868 -16.66 4.71 27.12
CA ASN A 868 -16.91 6.15 26.96
C ASN A 868 -18.35 6.56 27.33
N GLY A 869 -18.97 5.85 28.28
CA GLY A 869 -20.35 6.08 28.71
C GLY A 869 -21.44 5.37 27.88
N VAL A 870 -21.10 4.73 26.75
CA VAL A 870 -21.99 3.92 25.90
C VAL A 870 -22.11 2.49 26.46
N LYS A 871 -23.30 1.88 26.41
CA LYS A 871 -23.48 0.46 26.72
C LYS A 871 -23.21 -0.38 25.48
N VAL A 872 -22.18 -1.21 25.52
CA VAL A 872 -21.79 -2.10 24.42
C VAL A 872 -22.10 -3.53 24.84
N GLY A 873 -23.00 -4.20 24.12
CA GLY A 873 -23.31 -5.61 24.34
C GLY A 873 -22.41 -6.50 23.50
N VAL A 874 -21.55 -7.29 24.12
CA VAL A 874 -20.72 -8.28 23.42
C VAL A 874 -21.40 -9.63 23.49
N ILE A 875 -21.77 -10.19 22.34
CA ILE A 875 -22.47 -11.48 22.19
C ILE A 875 -21.47 -12.52 21.69
N GLY A 876 -21.48 -13.71 22.27
CA GLY A 876 -20.61 -14.80 21.84
C GLY A 876 -21.33 -15.87 21.02
N ALA A 877 -20.60 -16.52 20.11
CA ALA A 877 -21.00 -17.79 19.50
C ALA A 877 -19.77 -18.65 19.20
N GLY A 878 -19.87 -19.95 19.47
CA GLY A 878 -18.86 -20.92 19.06
C GLY A 878 -19.22 -21.57 17.73
N LEU A 879 -18.24 -22.23 17.10
CA LEU A 879 -18.43 -22.91 15.83
C LEU A 879 -19.39 -24.09 15.96
N ALA A 880 -20.45 -24.13 15.14
CA ALA A 880 -21.42 -25.24 15.15
C ALA A 880 -20.75 -26.60 14.88
N GLU A 881 -19.73 -26.64 14.01
CA GLU A 881 -19.00 -27.83 13.61
C GLU A 881 -17.92 -28.28 14.61
N THR A 882 -17.78 -27.66 15.78
CA THR A 882 -16.75 -28.02 16.79
C THR A 882 -16.67 -29.53 17.07
N PRO A 883 -17.77 -30.30 17.21
CA PRO A 883 -17.69 -31.74 17.44
C PRO A 883 -17.00 -32.56 16.34
N GLU A 884 -16.90 -32.02 15.12
CA GLU A 884 -16.18 -32.64 13.99
C GLU A 884 -14.69 -32.27 13.96
N LEU A 885 -14.26 -31.30 14.77
CA LEU A 885 -12.94 -30.65 14.69
C LEU A 885 -12.05 -30.91 15.89
N VAL A 886 -12.60 -31.49 16.96
CA VAL A 886 -11.86 -31.89 18.17
C VAL A 886 -11.85 -33.40 18.37
N ALA A 887 -11.04 -33.87 19.32
CA ALA A 887 -10.98 -35.30 19.65
C ALA A 887 -12.35 -35.84 20.06
N ALA A 888 -12.68 -37.06 19.61
CA ALA A 888 -13.93 -37.72 19.92
C ALA A 888 -14.16 -37.80 21.46
N GLY A 889 -15.33 -37.35 21.92
CA GLY A 889 -15.70 -37.32 23.33
C GLY A 889 -15.30 -36.03 24.07
N ALA A 890 -14.49 -35.14 23.48
CA ALA A 890 -14.08 -33.90 24.14
C ALA A 890 -15.26 -32.93 24.42
N THR A 891 -16.31 -33.03 23.61
CA THR A 891 -17.58 -32.29 23.74
C THR A 891 -18.75 -33.18 24.20
N GLU A 892 -18.48 -34.34 24.82
CA GLU A 892 -19.52 -35.25 25.29
C GLU A 892 -20.54 -34.54 26.20
N GLY A 893 -21.83 -34.73 25.90
CA GLY A 893 -22.95 -34.10 26.63
C GLY A 893 -23.30 -32.69 26.18
N LEU A 894 -22.58 -32.12 25.19
CA LEU A 894 -22.88 -30.81 24.61
C LEU A 894 -23.48 -30.93 23.21
N GLU A 895 -24.34 -29.97 22.87
CA GLU A 895 -24.81 -29.73 21.51
C GLU A 895 -24.45 -28.29 21.10
N PHE A 896 -23.94 -28.15 19.87
CA PHE A 896 -23.57 -26.87 19.27
C PHE A 896 -24.64 -26.53 18.23
N LEU A 897 -25.48 -25.55 18.55
CA LEU A 897 -26.60 -25.14 17.71
C LEU A 897 -26.16 -24.15 16.63
N ASP A 898 -27.00 -23.99 15.60
CA ASP A 898 -26.84 -22.96 14.56
C ASP A 898 -26.72 -21.56 15.18
N GLU A 899 -25.68 -20.82 14.80
CA GLU A 899 -25.24 -19.60 15.44
C GLU A 899 -26.24 -18.46 15.22
N ALA A 900 -26.70 -18.26 13.98
CA ALA A 900 -27.45 -17.07 13.60
C ALA A 900 -28.79 -16.91 14.36
N PRO A 901 -29.64 -17.95 14.50
CA PRO A 901 -30.87 -17.87 15.30
C PRO A 901 -30.61 -17.56 16.78
N ARG A 902 -29.49 -18.03 17.33
CA ARG A 902 -29.12 -17.85 18.74
C ARG A 902 -28.60 -16.44 19.02
N ILE A 903 -27.72 -15.94 18.15
CA ILE A 903 -27.24 -14.55 18.19
C ILE A 903 -28.43 -13.60 18.06
N LYS A 904 -29.35 -13.85 17.11
CA LYS A 904 -30.55 -13.03 16.93
C LYS A 904 -31.41 -12.97 18.19
N ALA A 905 -31.66 -14.11 18.84
CA ALA A 905 -32.45 -14.15 20.06
C ALA A 905 -31.81 -13.36 21.21
N GLU A 906 -30.48 -13.42 21.32
CA GLU A 906 -29.72 -12.70 22.35
C GLU A 906 -29.63 -11.20 22.07
N SER A 907 -29.40 -10.81 20.82
CA SER A 907 -29.45 -9.42 20.37
C SER A 907 -30.78 -8.77 20.72
N GLU A 908 -31.88 -9.49 20.49
CA GLU A 908 -33.23 -9.06 20.86
C GLU A 908 -33.43 -8.91 22.38
N ARG A 909 -32.81 -9.78 23.18
CA ARG A 909 -32.84 -9.70 24.64
C ARG A 909 -32.11 -8.44 25.12
N LEU A 910 -30.91 -8.18 24.61
CA LEU A 910 -30.10 -7.00 24.92
C LEU A 910 -30.77 -5.71 24.47
N ARG A 911 -31.37 -5.71 23.27
CA ARG A 911 -32.14 -4.58 22.75
C ARG A 911 -33.30 -4.20 23.66
N ARG A 912 -34.05 -5.18 24.19
CA ARG A 912 -35.13 -4.95 25.18
C ARG A 912 -34.61 -4.37 26.51
N GLN A 913 -33.33 -4.54 26.82
CA GLN A 913 -32.66 -3.95 27.98
C GLN A 913 -32.05 -2.57 27.70
N GLY A 914 -32.26 -2.04 26.48
CA GLY A 914 -31.75 -0.74 26.05
C GLY A 914 -30.27 -0.75 25.67
N VAL A 915 -29.71 -1.93 25.34
CA VAL A 915 -28.36 -2.07 24.77
C VAL A 915 -28.50 -2.15 23.26
N LYS A 916 -28.16 -1.06 22.57
CA LYS A 916 -28.33 -0.94 21.11
C LYS A 916 -27.03 -1.15 20.35
N VAL A 917 -25.89 -0.72 20.91
CA VAL A 917 -24.58 -1.01 20.33
C VAL A 917 -24.21 -2.45 20.68
N GLN A 918 -24.07 -3.31 19.67
CA GLN A 918 -23.76 -4.72 19.88
C GLN A 918 -22.68 -5.22 18.93
N VAL A 919 -21.71 -5.93 19.52
CA VAL A 919 -20.60 -6.56 18.82
C VAL A 919 -20.68 -8.05 19.05
N VAL A 920 -20.51 -8.84 18.00
CA VAL A 920 -20.43 -10.30 18.10
C VAL A 920 -18.96 -10.70 18.09
N VAL A 921 -18.54 -11.49 19.07
CA VAL A 921 -17.34 -12.33 18.97
C VAL A 921 -17.79 -13.73 18.57
N ILE A 922 -17.31 -14.23 17.45
CA ILE A 922 -17.75 -15.53 16.90
C ILE A 922 -16.59 -16.30 16.31
N HIS A 923 -16.54 -17.60 16.61
CA HIS A 923 -15.54 -18.47 16.02
C HIS A 923 -16.04 -19.11 14.71
N GLN A 924 -16.18 -18.28 13.68
CA GLN A 924 -16.55 -18.65 12.31
C GLN A 924 -15.93 -17.62 11.37
N GLY A 925 -15.73 -17.89 10.08
CA GLY A 925 -14.96 -16.97 9.24
C GLY A 925 -15.33 -16.97 7.76
N THR A 926 -14.55 -16.22 6.97
CA THR A 926 -14.70 -16.20 5.52
C THR A 926 -13.92 -17.34 4.88
N ALA A 927 -14.43 -17.91 3.79
CA ALA A 927 -13.69 -18.92 3.03
C ALA A 927 -12.83 -18.27 1.95
N LEU A 928 -13.34 -17.22 1.31
CA LEU A 928 -12.70 -16.45 0.24
C LEU A 928 -13.01 -14.96 0.37
N GLY A 929 -12.22 -14.16 -0.33
CA GLY A 929 -12.42 -12.72 -0.48
C GLY A 929 -11.19 -11.91 -0.14
N SER A 930 -11.15 -10.70 -0.67
CA SER A 930 -10.14 -9.68 -0.39
C SER A 930 -10.62 -8.32 -0.88
N ASN A 931 -10.19 -7.25 -0.22
CA ASN A 931 -10.36 -5.91 -0.77
C ASN A 931 -9.31 -5.64 -1.85
N PRO A 932 -9.57 -4.70 -2.78
CA PRO A 932 -8.53 -4.22 -3.69
C PRO A 932 -7.40 -3.52 -2.92
N VAL A 933 -6.15 -3.82 -3.29
CA VAL A 933 -4.96 -3.19 -2.70
C VAL A 933 -3.99 -2.86 -3.83
N GLY A 934 -3.66 -1.58 -3.96
CA GLY A 934 -2.83 -1.13 -5.07
C GLY A 934 -3.45 -1.51 -6.43
N THR A 935 -2.67 -2.18 -7.27
CA THR A 935 -3.11 -2.68 -8.59
C THR A 935 -3.73 -4.08 -8.52
N THR A 936 -3.75 -4.72 -7.35
CA THR A 936 -4.38 -6.03 -7.16
C THR A 936 -5.90 -5.83 -6.99
N PRO A 937 -6.73 -6.43 -7.85
CA PRO A 937 -8.18 -6.34 -7.72
C PRO A 937 -8.67 -7.08 -6.47
N GLY A 938 -9.81 -6.64 -5.94
CA GLY A 938 -10.49 -7.37 -4.87
C GLY A 938 -11.11 -8.68 -5.37
N ALA A 939 -11.41 -9.57 -4.44
CA ALA A 939 -12.13 -10.82 -4.68
C ALA A 939 -13.44 -10.82 -3.88
N ALA A 940 -14.49 -11.43 -4.44
CA ALA A 940 -15.78 -11.54 -3.79
C ALA A 940 -15.66 -12.29 -2.45
N TRP A 941 -16.33 -11.76 -1.43
CA TRP A 941 -16.37 -12.36 -0.10
C TRP A 941 -17.39 -13.49 -0.04
N GLU A 942 -16.95 -14.67 0.38
CA GLU A 942 -17.76 -15.88 0.51
C GLU A 942 -17.43 -16.62 1.82
N GLY A 943 -18.32 -17.51 2.25
CA GLY A 943 -18.14 -18.35 3.43
C GLY A 943 -19.32 -18.28 4.41
N PRO A 944 -19.33 -19.14 5.44
CA PRO A 944 -20.47 -19.26 6.37
C PRO A 944 -20.82 -17.95 7.09
N ILE A 945 -19.80 -17.16 7.46
CA ILE A 945 -20.01 -15.89 8.18
C ILE A 945 -20.86 -14.89 7.40
N ILE A 946 -20.82 -14.94 6.06
CA ILE A 946 -21.63 -14.05 5.20
C ILE A 946 -23.12 -14.37 5.36
N GLY A 947 -23.48 -15.66 5.40
CA GLY A 947 -24.85 -16.10 5.62
C GLY A 947 -25.36 -15.76 7.02
N ILE A 948 -24.51 -15.86 8.03
CA ILE A 948 -24.82 -15.44 9.41
C ILE A 948 -25.08 -13.94 9.45
N ALA A 949 -24.18 -13.12 8.89
CA ALA A 949 -24.36 -11.67 8.83
C ALA A 949 -25.64 -11.26 8.07
N ASP A 950 -25.98 -11.95 6.98
CA ASP A 950 -27.24 -11.74 6.24
C ASP A 950 -28.48 -12.01 7.11
N ALA A 951 -28.44 -13.05 7.96
CA ALA A 951 -29.53 -13.39 8.86
C ALA A 951 -29.68 -12.43 10.05
N LEU A 952 -28.67 -11.61 10.33
CA LEU A 952 -28.62 -10.65 11.43
C LEU A 952 -28.93 -9.20 11.04
N GLN A 953 -29.19 -8.91 9.75
CA GLN A 953 -29.43 -7.55 9.26
C GLN A 953 -30.66 -6.85 9.89
N ASP A 954 -31.60 -7.60 10.47
CA ASP A 954 -32.79 -7.04 11.15
C ASP A 954 -32.62 -6.92 12.68
N THR A 955 -31.39 -7.05 13.17
CA THR A 955 -31.00 -6.93 14.57
C THR A 955 -30.31 -5.58 14.85
N THR A 956 -29.72 -5.42 16.03
CA THR A 956 -28.87 -4.26 16.37
C THR A 956 -27.40 -4.67 16.50
N VAL A 957 -26.97 -5.69 15.75
CA VAL A 957 -25.56 -6.07 15.64
C VAL A 957 -24.90 -5.10 14.68
N ASP A 958 -23.79 -4.50 15.10
CA ASP A 958 -23.06 -3.47 14.33
C ASP A 958 -21.74 -4.01 13.77
N ALA A 959 -21.11 -4.93 14.50
CA ALA A 959 -19.83 -5.51 14.12
C ALA A 959 -19.69 -6.97 14.57
N MET A 960 -18.86 -7.72 13.86
CA MET A 960 -18.50 -9.09 14.13
C MET A 960 -16.97 -9.21 14.09
N ILE A 961 -16.37 -9.62 15.19
CA ILE A 961 -14.97 -10.03 15.30
C ILE A 961 -14.97 -11.54 15.18
N VAL A 962 -14.39 -12.02 14.08
CA VAL A 962 -14.57 -13.39 13.60
C VAL A 962 -13.23 -14.13 13.61
N GLY A 963 -13.21 -15.44 13.35
CA GLY A 963 -12.01 -16.28 13.46
C GLY A 963 -12.12 -17.60 12.68
N HIS A 964 -11.43 -18.65 13.11
CA HIS A 964 -11.47 -20.03 12.59
C HIS A 964 -10.77 -20.24 11.24
N THR A 965 -10.99 -19.34 10.28
CA THR A 965 -10.56 -19.54 8.89
C THR A 965 -9.12 -19.13 8.63
N HIS A 966 -8.52 -18.42 9.59
CA HIS A 966 -7.17 -17.89 9.58
C HIS A 966 -6.90 -16.88 8.45
N ARG A 967 -7.85 -15.99 8.18
CA ARG A 967 -7.78 -15.06 7.05
C ARG A 967 -7.86 -13.62 7.50
N VAL A 968 -7.38 -12.72 6.64
CA VAL A 968 -7.74 -11.31 6.81
C VAL A 968 -9.12 -11.09 6.20
N SER A 969 -10.10 -10.82 7.05
CA SER A 969 -11.44 -10.38 6.66
C SER A 969 -11.61 -8.92 7.07
N ASN A 970 -12.08 -8.07 6.15
CA ASN A 970 -12.39 -6.67 6.45
C ASN A 970 -13.44 -6.18 5.44
N LEU A 971 -14.71 -6.31 5.77
CA LEU A 971 -15.80 -5.93 4.88
C LEU A 971 -17.01 -5.41 5.64
N MET A 972 -17.81 -4.60 4.96
CA MET A 972 -19.19 -4.34 5.36
C MET A 972 -20.11 -5.32 4.65
N ARG A 973 -20.91 -6.08 5.39
CA ARG A 973 -22.02 -6.87 4.86
C ARG A 973 -23.33 -6.23 5.30
N GLY A 974 -23.93 -5.48 4.38
CA GLY A 974 -25.03 -4.58 4.72
C GLY A 974 -24.56 -3.56 5.76
N ASP A 975 -25.21 -3.55 6.92
CA ASP A 975 -24.89 -2.63 8.02
C ASP A 975 -23.87 -3.19 9.03
N ILE A 976 -23.40 -4.42 8.85
CA ILE A 976 -22.53 -5.13 9.80
C ILE A 976 -21.08 -5.14 9.31
N LEU A 977 -20.16 -4.63 10.13
CA LEU A 977 -18.71 -4.73 9.91
C LEU A 977 -18.21 -6.13 10.30
N ILE A 978 -17.48 -6.81 9.41
CA ILE A 978 -16.85 -8.11 9.68
C ILE A 978 -15.33 -7.95 9.63
N THR A 979 -14.65 -8.34 10.71
CA THR A 979 -13.19 -8.25 10.83
C THR A 979 -12.56 -9.53 11.36
N GLU A 980 -11.43 -9.93 10.78
CA GLU A 980 -10.62 -11.09 11.17
C GLU A 980 -9.14 -10.74 10.95
N GLY A 981 -8.27 -11.14 11.88
CA GLY A 981 -6.83 -11.21 11.64
C GLY A 981 -6.46 -12.61 11.18
N ILE A 982 -5.31 -12.79 10.50
CA ILE A 982 -4.82 -14.09 10.04
C ILE A 982 -4.85 -15.12 11.19
N ASN A 983 -3.87 -15.18 12.09
CA ASN A 983 -3.87 -15.99 13.32
C ASN A 983 -2.58 -15.70 14.08
N ALA A 984 -2.36 -16.37 15.22
CA ALA A 984 -1.11 -16.36 15.98
C ALA A 984 -0.65 -14.94 16.41
N GLY A 985 -1.60 -14.01 16.45
CA GLY A 985 -1.33 -12.58 16.64
C GLY A 985 -0.47 -11.95 15.54
N ALA A 986 -0.27 -12.58 14.38
CA ALA A 986 0.48 -12.01 13.25
C ALA A 986 -0.20 -10.75 12.69
N SER A 987 -1.51 -10.66 12.84
CA SER A 987 -2.32 -9.48 12.57
C SER A 987 -3.54 -9.45 13.48
N TYR A 988 -4.11 -8.27 13.67
CA TYR A 988 -5.32 -8.03 14.45
C TYR A 988 -6.11 -6.88 13.80
N SER A 989 -7.31 -6.62 14.28
CA SER A 989 -8.18 -5.55 13.77
C SER A 989 -8.33 -4.42 14.78
N VAL A 990 -8.47 -3.19 14.29
CA VAL A 990 -8.77 -1.99 15.08
C VAL A 990 -10.03 -1.38 14.51
N LEU A 991 -11.07 -1.27 15.35
CA LEU A 991 -12.39 -0.77 14.97
C LEU A 991 -12.66 0.57 15.63
N GLN A 992 -13.36 1.42 14.90
CA GLN A 992 -13.85 2.71 15.34
C GLN A 992 -15.36 2.77 15.10
N LEU A 993 -16.16 2.55 16.16
CA LEU A 993 -17.62 2.71 16.06
C LEU A 993 -18.02 4.11 16.51
N MET A 994 -18.71 4.85 15.64
CA MET A 994 -19.18 6.21 15.94
C MET A 994 -20.64 6.15 16.38
N VAL A 995 -20.88 6.32 17.68
CA VAL A 995 -22.21 6.14 18.30
C VAL A 995 -22.94 7.47 18.41
N ARG A 996 -24.14 7.57 17.85
CA ARG A 996 -25.01 8.75 17.91
C ARG A 996 -26.40 8.37 18.38
N GLY A 997 -26.95 9.13 19.34
CA GLY A 997 -28.29 8.84 19.87
C GLY A 997 -28.41 7.47 20.56
N GLY A 998 -27.26 6.92 20.99
CA GLY A 998 -27.15 5.62 21.65
C GLY A 998 -27.11 4.42 20.71
N ASP A 999 -26.94 4.62 19.40
CA ASP A 999 -26.82 3.58 18.37
C ASP A 999 -25.60 3.85 17.48
N VAL A 1000 -25.06 2.84 16.79
CA VAL A 1000 -23.96 3.06 15.84
C VAL A 1000 -24.50 3.86 14.65
N ALA A 1001 -23.73 4.83 14.18
CA ALA A 1001 -24.06 5.59 12.97
C ALA A 1001 -23.04 5.36 11.86
N TRP A 1002 -21.84 4.91 12.22
CA TRP A 1002 -20.80 4.48 11.30
C TRP A 1002 -19.85 3.51 12.00
N ALA A 1003 -19.36 2.52 11.26
CA ALA A 1003 -18.37 1.55 11.72
C ALA A 1003 -17.19 1.53 10.75
N GLY A 1004 -15.99 1.77 11.28
CA GLY A 1004 -14.73 1.59 10.59
C GLY A 1004 -13.95 0.42 11.18
N GLY A 1005 -13.21 -0.28 10.34
CA GLY A 1005 -12.32 -1.36 10.75
C GLY A 1005 -11.07 -1.35 9.89
N ALA A 1006 -9.91 -1.46 10.53
CA ALA A 1006 -8.62 -1.55 9.86
C ALA A 1006 -7.83 -2.77 10.38
N THR A 1007 -7.12 -3.45 9.48
CA THR A 1007 -6.22 -4.55 9.79
C THR A 1007 -4.82 -4.00 10.12
N ARG A 1008 -4.24 -4.48 11.22
CA ARG A 1008 -2.86 -4.23 11.63
C ARG A 1008 -2.04 -5.48 11.39
N VAL A 1009 -0.89 -5.34 10.74
CA VAL A 1009 0.14 -6.39 10.74
C VAL A 1009 1.08 -6.12 11.90
N ALA A 1010 1.21 -7.07 12.82
CA ALA A 1010 1.91 -6.89 14.09
C ALA A 1010 3.43 -6.98 13.93
N LYS A 1011 4.05 -6.11 13.13
CA LYS A 1011 5.50 -6.08 12.87
C LYS A 1011 6.29 -5.75 14.14
N THR A 1012 7.17 -6.63 14.60
CA THR A 1012 7.97 -6.39 15.82
C THR A 1012 9.10 -5.37 15.62
N LEU A 1013 9.37 -4.97 14.37
CA LEU A 1013 10.41 -4.00 14.02
C LEU A 1013 10.19 -2.65 14.75
N GLY A 1014 11.15 -2.28 15.62
CA GLY A 1014 11.10 -1.02 16.37
C GLY A 1014 10.15 -1.02 17.57
N VAL A 1015 9.53 -2.15 17.90
CA VAL A 1015 8.63 -2.28 19.05
C VAL A 1015 9.40 -2.84 20.24
N THR A 1016 9.21 -2.23 21.40
CA THR A 1016 9.68 -2.79 22.67
C THR A 1016 8.54 -3.59 23.27
N GLY A 1017 8.77 -4.88 23.55
CA GLY A 1017 7.76 -5.72 24.19
C GLY A 1017 7.49 -5.28 25.64
N ARG A 1018 6.23 -5.36 26.07
CA ARG A 1018 5.83 -5.01 27.43
C ARG A 1018 6.42 -5.99 28.44
N ALA A 1019 7.08 -5.45 29.46
CA ALA A 1019 7.97 -6.24 30.33
C ALA A 1019 7.24 -7.25 31.23
N ASP A 1020 6.03 -6.93 31.67
CA ASP A 1020 5.15 -7.83 32.43
C ASP A 1020 4.76 -9.06 31.60
N VAL A 1021 4.40 -8.85 30.34
CA VAL A 1021 4.05 -9.93 29.40
C VAL A 1021 5.28 -10.72 29.01
N GLN A 1022 6.40 -10.05 28.74
CA GLN A 1022 7.66 -10.73 28.42
C GLN A 1022 8.10 -11.67 29.54
N ALA A 1023 7.86 -11.32 30.81
CA ALA A 1023 8.19 -12.21 31.93
C ALA A 1023 7.39 -13.53 31.91
N ILE A 1024 6.12 -13.48 31.47
CA ILE A 1024 5.28 -14.69 31.30
C ILE A 1024 5.85 -15.55 30.17
N VAL A 1025 6.18 -14.93 29.03
CA VAL A 1025 6.79 -15.60 27.87
C VAL A 1025 8.12 -16.25 28.25
N ASP A 1026 9.01 -15.51 28.93
CA ASP A 1026 10.32 -15.99 29.36
C ASP A 1026 10.20 -17.18 30.32
N GLN A 1027 9.24 -17.14 31.25
CA GLN A 1027 8.98 -18.24 32.17
C GLN A 1027 8.51 -19.49 31.43
N ALA A 1028 7.49 -19.36 30.57
CA ALA A 1028 6.99 -20.46 29.76
C ALA A 1028 8.10 -21.08 28.89
N ASN A 1029 8.95 -20.21 28.33
CA ASN A 1029 10.08 -20.61 27.52
C ASN A 1029 11.18 -21.33 28.30
N ALA A 1030 11.39 -20.98 29.57
CA ALA A 1030 12.35 -21.64 30.45
C ALA A 1030 11.87 -23.03 30.89
N GLU A 1031 10.57 -23.17 31.20
CA GLU A 1031 9.98 -24.43 31.67
C GLU A 1031 9.95 -25.49 30.56
N THR A 1032 9.83 -25.08 29.30
CA THR A 1032 9.70 -25.96 28.13
C THR A 1032 11.00 -26.20 27.35
N ALA A 1033 12.08 -25.51 27.71
CA ALA A 1033 13.33 -25.45 26.94
C ALA A 1033 13.96 -26.82 26.65
N VAL A 1034 13.84 -27.79 27.56
CA VAL A 1034 14.48 -29.11 27.43
C VAL A 1034 14.00 -29.85 26.18
N LEU A 1035 12.69 -29.86 25.94
CA LEU A 1035 12.12 -30.50 24.76
C LEU A 1035 12.13 -29.56 23.56
N ARG A 1036 11.74 -28.29 23.76
CA ARG A 1036 11.61 -27.33 22.66
C ARG A 1036 12.92 -27.17 21.89
N ASN A 1037 14.06 -27.04 22.59
CA ASN A 1037 15.34 -26.72 21.96
C ASN A 1037 16.12 -27.97 21.50
N GLN A 1038 15.53 -29.17 21.58
CA GLN A 1038 16.23 -30.39 21.18
C GLN A 1038 16.32 -30.47 19.65
N VAL A 1039 17.53 -30.31 19.07
CA VAL A 1039 17.76 -30.55 17.64
C VAL A 1039 17.56 -32.03 17.30
N ILE A 1040 16.76 -32.30 16.28
CA ILE A 1040 16.40 -33.65 15.82
C ILE A 1040 16.87 -33.95 14.38
N GLY A 1041 17.27 -32.93 13.61
CA GLY A 1041 17.80 -33.10 12.26
C GLY A 1041 18.01 -31.77 11.56
N THR A 1042 18.05 -31.80 10.23
CA THR A 1042 18.23 -30.61 9.37
C THR A 1042 17.34 -30.69 8.13
N GLN A 1043 17.13 -29.55 7.48
CA GLN A 1043 16.44 -29.44 6.19
C GLN A 1043 17.34 -28.85 5.10
N ALA A 1044 17.08 -29.19 3.84
CA ALA A 1044 17.79 -28.63 2.69
C ALA A 1044 17.25 -27.24 2.29
N ASN A 1045 15.93 -27.08 2.39
CA ASN A 1045 15.18 -25.87 2.07
C ASN A 1045 14.08 -25.66 3.13
N ASP A 1046 13.40 -24.51 3.11
CA ASP A 1046 12.16 -24.33 3.88
C ASP A 1046 11.16 -25.42 3.48
N VAL A 1047 10.47 -26.01 4.47
CA VAL A 1047 9.43 -27.03 4.25
C VAL A 1047 8.08 -26.38 4.51
N LEU A 1048 7.36 -26.09 3.43
CA LEU A 1048 6.15 -25.27 3.49
C LEU A 1048 4.86 -26.09 3.47
N ARG A 1049 3.87 -25.58 4.19
CA ARG A 1049 2.46 -26.00 4.09
C ARG A 1049 1.72 -25.08 3.11
N ASP A 1050 0.62 -25.57 2.55
CA ASP A 1050 -0.27 -24.69 1.79
C ASP A 1050 -1.06 -23.81 2.77
N PRO A 1051 -0.88 -22.47 2.74
CA PRO A 1051 -1.58 -21.58 3.67
C PRO A 1051 -3.10 -21.62 3.48
N THR A 1052 -3.60 -21.98 2.29
CA THR A 1052 -5.04 -22.13 2.04
C THR A 1052 -5.60 -23.46 2.54
N ARG A 1053 -4.73 -24.44 2.81
CA ARG A 1053 -5.09 -25.83 3.16
C ARG A 1053 -5.96 -26.51 2.08
N LEU A 1054 -5.82 -26.14 0.81
CA LEU A 1054 -6.62 -26.64 -0.32
C LEU A 1054 -5.79 -27.42 -1.35
N HIS A 1055 -4.47 -27.53 -1.16
CA HIS A 1055 -3.56 -28.17 -2.11
C HIS A 1055 -2.52 -29.07 -1.42
N GLU A 1056 -1.88 -29.91 -2.23
CA GLU A 1056 -0.70 -30.69 -1.83
C GLU A 1056 0.43 -29.75 -1.39
N SER A 1057 1.15 -30.12 -0.34
CA SER A 1057 2.28 -29.33 0.17
C SER A 1057 3.50 -30.18 0.51
N GLU A 1058 4.67 -29.55 0.57
CA GLU A 1058 5.93 -30.19 0.95
C GLU A 1058 5.83 -30.80 2.36
N MET A 1059 5.30 -30.01 3.32
CA MET A 1059 5.04 -30.47 4.68
C MET A 1059 4.11 -31.68 4.73
N GLY A 1060 3.02 -31.66 3.94
CA GLY A 1060 2.06 -32.76 3.88
C GLY A 1060 2.67 -34.03 3.32
N ASN A 1061 3.49 -33.91 2.28
CA ASN A 1061 4.22 -35.04 1.70
C ASN A 1061 5.21 -35.64 2.70
N MET A 1062 5.97 -34.81 3.42
CA MET A 1062 6.92 -35.28 4.43
C MET A 1062 6.23 -36.06 5.56
N VAL A 1063 5.16 -35.50 6.14
CA VAL A 1063 4.43 -36.16 7.24
C VAL A 1063 3.76 -37.45 6.76
N ALA A 1064 3.16 -37.46 5.57
CA ALA A 1064 2.57 -38.68 5.02
C ALA A 1064 3.64 -39.74 4.72
N ASP A 1065 4.83 -39.35 4.24
CA ASP A 1065 5.95 -40.26 4.02
C ASP A 1065 6.49 -40.83 5.34
N ALA A 1066 6.57 -40.02 6.39
CA ALA A 1066 6.92 -40.46 7.75
C ALA A 1066 5.95 -41.52 8.28
N MET A 1067 4.64 -41.26 8.16
CA MET A 1067 3.60 -42.20 8.56
C MET A 1067 3.72 -43.54 7.81
N ARG A 1068 3.84 -43.48 6.48
CA ARG A 1068 3.94 -44.69 5.65
C ARG A 1068 5.23 -45.47 5.92
N GLY A 1069 6.36 -44.76 6.08
CA GLY A 1069 7.67 -45.34 6.32
C GLY A 1069 7.79 -46.08 7.64
N LYS A 1070 7.07 -45.64 8.69
CA LYS A 1070 7.10 -46.27 10.02
C LYS A 1070 6.58 -47.71 10.03
N TYR A 1071 5.60 -48.05 9.17
CA TYR A 1071 4.87 -49.32 9.24
C TYR A 1071 5.08 -50.20 8.00
N PRO A 1072 5.92 -51.23 8.10
CA PRO A 1072 6.08 -52.22 7.03
C PRO A 1072 4.75 -52.90 6.67
N GLY A 1073 4.45 -52.99 5.37
CA GLY A 1073 3.23 -53.65 4.87
C GLY A 1073 1.99 -52.74 4.77
N VAL A 1074 2.13 -51.45 5.05
CA VAL A 1074 1.13 -50.43 4.72
C VAL A 1074 1.34 -49.95 3.27
N ASP A 1075 0.26 -49.91 2.48
CA ASP A 1075 0.31 -49.48 1.07
C ASP A 1075 0.47 -47.96 0.96
N ALA A 1076 -0.22 -47.20 1.82
CA ALA A 1076 -0.39 -45.76 1.70
C ALA A 1076 -0.56 -45.05 3.06
N ALA A 1077 -0.32 -43.73 3.09
CA ALA A 1077 -0.68 -42.85 4.21
C ALA A 1077 -1.64 -41.75 3.78
N TYR A 1078 -2.48 -41.30 4.71
CA TYR A 1078 -3.49 -40.27 4.49
C TYR A 1078 -3.69 -39.44 5.77
N THR A 1079 -3.44 -38.13 5.69
CA THR A 1079 -3.64 -37.18 6.78
C THR A 1079 -4.31 -35.90 6.26
N ASN A 1080 -4.97 -35.12 7.10
CA ASN A 1080 -5.62 -33.87 6.72
C ASN A 1080 -4.67 -32.66 6.84
N SER A 1081 -4.80 -31.69 5.94
CA SER A 1081 -4.05 -30.41 5.97
C SER A 1081 -4.29 -29.62 7.25
N GLY A 1082 -5.48 -29.75 7.86
CA GLY A 1082 -5.84 -29.10 9.12
C GLY A 1082 -4.96 -29.49 10.30
N GLY A 1083 -4.36 -30.69 10.25
CA GLY A 1083 -3.41 -31.19 11.24
C GLY A 1083 -2.03 -30.54 11.17
N LEU A 1084 -1.70 -29.82 10.10
CA LEU A 1084 -0.38 -29.22 9.85
C LEU A 1084 -0.40 -27.72 10.16
N ARG A 1085 0.24 -27.32 11.25
CA ARG A 1085 0.00 -25.99 11.85
C ARG A 1085 1.10 -24.95 11.62
N GLN A 1086 2.32 -25.40 11.32
CA GLN A 1086 3.46 -24.50 11.12
C GLN A 1086 4.33 -24.93 9.92
N ASP A 1087 4.97 -23.95 9.29
CA ASP A 1087 6.06 -24.14 8.33
C ASP A 1087 7.38 -24.41 9.10
N LEU A 1088 8.34 -25.09 8.46
CA LEU A 1088 9.72 -25.16 8.96
C LEU A 1088 10.59 -24.26 8.09
N VAL A 1089 11.10 -23.19 8.67
CA VAL A 1089 11.90 -22.18 7.96
C VAL A 1089 13.35 -22.22 8.42
N CYS A 1090 14.29 -22.06 7.49
CA CYS A 1090 15.72 -22.04 7.77
C CYS A 1090 16.16 -20.78 8.54
N SER A 1091 15.43 -19.67 8.39
CA SER A 1091 15.79 -18.39 8.99
C SER A 1091 14.59 -17.46 9.22
N PRO A 1092 14.55 -16.76 10.37
CA PRO A 1092 15.42 -16.94 11.54
C PRO A 1092 15.13 -18.26 12.30
N PRO A 1093 16.12 -18.84 13.00
CA PRO A 1093 15.89 -19.96 13.91
C PRO A 1093 14.94 -19.57 15.06
N SER A 1094 14.21 -20.55 15.60
CA SER A 1094 13.14 -20.38 16.59
C SER A 1094 13.59 -20.57 18.05
N ALA A 1095 14.60 -21.39 18.32
CA ALA A 1095 15.00 -21.80 19.67
C ALA A 1095 16.52 -21.69 19.94
N GLY A 1096 17.27 -21.01 19.06
CA GLY A 1096 18.71 -20.75 19.19
C GLY A 1096 19.62 -21.79 18.51
N GLU A 1097 19.02 -22.71 17.76
CA GLU A 1097 19.67 -23.64 16.84
C GLU A 1097 20.36 -22.93 15.66
N ALA A 1098 21.19 -23.66 14.92
CA ALA A 1098 21.80 -23.16 13.69
C ALA A 1098 20.78 -23.12 12.55
N ALA A 1099 21.02 -22.27 11.54
CA ALA A 1099 20.14 -22.16 10.39
C ALA A 1099 19.92 -23.52 9.70
N CYS A 1100 18.66 -23.80 9.34
CA CYS A 1100 18.18 -25.07 8.79
C CYS A 1100 18.36 -26.31 9.69
N GLU A 1101 18.71 -26.17 10.97
CA GLU A 1101 18.45 -27.23 11.96
C GLU A 1101 16.96 -27.26 12.28
N ILE A 1102 16.43 -28.47 12.54
CA ILE A 1102 15.05 -28.67 12.95
C ILE A 1102 15.08 -29.17 14.39
N THR A 1103 14.31 -28.49 15.24
CA THR A 1103 14.10 -28.87 16.64
C THR A 1103 12.84 -29.70 16.83
N TRP A 1104 12.80 -30.47 17.92
CA TRP A 1104 11.60 -31.15 18.37
C TRP A 1104 10.46 -30.15 18.62
N GLY A 1105 10.78 -28.96 19.13
CA GLY A 1105 9.80 -27.91 19.36
C GLY A 1105 9.14 -27.41 18.07
N GLU A 1106 9.91 -27.26 17.00
CA GLU A 1106 9.37 -26.89 15.68
C GLU A 1106 8.48 -27.99 15.11
N MET A 1107 8.91 -29.26 15.18
CA MET A 1107 8.06 -30.38 14.77
C MET A 1107 6.80 -30.52 15.62
N PHE A 1108 6.88 -30.23 16.93
CA PHE A 1108 5.70 -30.14 17.78
C PHE A 1108 4.75 -29.06 17.28
N ALA A 1109 5.27 -27.88 16.92
CA ALA A 1109 4.44 -26.81 16.38
C ALA A 1109 3.82 -27.15 15.01
N VAL A 1110 4.42 -28.06 14.22
CA VAL A 1110 3.78 -28.62 13.03
C VAL A 1110 2.59 -29.52 13.40
N LEU A 1111 2.74 -30.39 14.41
CA LEU A 1111 1.78 -31.43 14.80
C LEU A 1111 1.42 -31.35 16.31
N PRO A 1112 0.74 -30.29 16.79
CA PRO A 1112 0.62 -29.98 18.22
C PRO A 1112 -0.48 -30.75 18.97
N PHE A 1113 -1.27 -31.58 18.28
CA PHE A 1113 -2.50 -32.17 18.83
C PHE A 1113 -2.28 -33.48 19.61
N GLY A 1114 -1.08 -34.06 19.56
CA GLY A 1114 -0.82 -35.38 20.16
C GLY A 1114 -1.60 -36.53 19.49
N ASN A 1115 -2.04 -36.32 18.25
CA ASN A 1115 -2.72 -37.34 17.43
C ASN A 1115 -1.89 -38.62 17.34
N ARG A 1116 -2.57 -39.77 17.38
CA ARG A 1116 -1.94 -41.09 17.30
C ARG A 1116 -2.27 -41.80 16.01
N THR A 1117 -1.35 -42.62 15.53
CA THR A 1117 -1.57 -43.35 14.27
C THR A 1117 -2.57 -44.49 14.41
N THR A 1118 -3.36 -44.67 13.36
CA THR A 1118 -4.28 -45.81 13.19
C THR A 1118 -4.06 -46.42 11.81
N ILE A 1119 -3.93 -47.74 11.75
CA ILE A 1119 -3.76 -48.50 10.49
C ILE A 1119 -5.08 -49.21 10.20
N LEU A 1120 -5.58 -49.07 8.99
CA LEU A 1120 -6.90 -49.58 8.60
C LEU A 1120 -6.88 -50.07 7.14
N THR A 1121 -7.81 -50.94 6.78
CA THR A 1121 -8.01 -51.40 5.40
C THR A 1121 -9.29 -50.81 4.85
N VAL A 1122 -9.18 -50.02 3.78
CA VAL A 1122 -10.30 -49.44 3.03
C VAL A 1122 -10.44 -50.10 1.66
N THR A 1123 -11.67 -50.14 1.14
CA THR A 1123 -11.91 -50.46 -0.27
C THR A 1123 -11.64 -49.24 -1.15
N GLY A 1124 -11.43 -49.45 -2.45
CA GLY A 1124 -11.32 -48.35 -3.42
C GLY A 1124 -12.53 -47.41 -3.40
N ALA A 1125 -13.74 -47.94 -3.17
CA ALA A 1125 -14.96 -47.12 -3.02
C ALA A 1125 -14.92 -46.23 -1.76
N GLN A 1126 -14.44 -46.78 -0.63
CA GLN A 1126 -14.26 -46.02 0.60
C GLN A 1126 -13.17 -44.94 0.44
N LEU A 1127 -12.05 -45.28 -0.21
CA LEU A 1127 -10.98 -44.32 -0.50
C LEU A 1127 -11.46 -43.20 -1.45
N ARG A 1128 -12.27 -43.52 -2.46
CA ARG A 1128 -12.92 -42.51 -3.32
C ARG A 1128 -13.79 -41.57 -2.48
N THR A 1129 -14.56 -42.11 -1.56
CA THR A 1129 -15.42 -41.31 -0.66
C THR A 1129 -14.58 -40.40 0.22
N ALA A 1130 -13.44 -40.86 0.74
CA ALA A 1130 -12.50 -40.04 1.49
C ALA A 1130 -11.95 -38.87 0.64
N PHE A 1131 -11.53 -39.13 -0.60
CA PHE A 1131 -11.10 -38.07 -1.53
C PHE A 1131 -12.22 -37.09 -1.87
N LEU A 1132 -13.45 -37.55 -2.09
CA LEU A 1132 -14.59 -36.66 -2.30
C LEU A 1132 -14.83 -35.74 -1.10
N ASN A 1133 -14.72 -36.25 0.14
CA ASN A 1133 -14.77 -35.41 1.33
C ASN A 1133 -13.61 -34.40 1.33
N GLY A 1134 -12.38 -34.87 1.12
CA GLY A 1134 -11.17 -34.04 1.17
C GLY A 1134 -11.12 -32.95 0.09
N PHE A 1135 -11.65 -33.18 -1.10
CA PHE A 1135 -11.71 -32.19 -2.18
C PHE A 1135 -12.92 -31.27 -2.12
N SER A 1136 -13.89 -31.55 -1.26
CA SER A 1136 -15.09 -30.72 -1.12
C SER A 1136 -14.82 -29.24 -0.80
N PRO A 1137 -13.86 -28.83 0.06
CA PRO A 1137 -13.60 -27.40 0.30
C PRO A 1137 -12.99 -26.69 -0.92
N VAL A 1138 -12.36 -27.43 -1.84
CA VAL A 1138 -11.87 -26.88 -3.12
C VAL A 1138 -13.03 -26.52 -4.04
N CYS A 1139 -14.11 -27.31 -4.03
CA CYS A 1139 -15.27 -27.10 -4.89
C CYS A 1139 -16.39 -26.29 -4.22
N ASN A 1140 -16.46 -26.22 -2.89
CA ASN A 1140 -17.53 -25.58 -2.14
C ASN A 1140 -17.00 -24.72 -1.00
N THR A 1141 -17.07 -23.40 -1.18
CA THR A 1141 -16.62 -22.39 -0.22
C THR A 1141 -17.47 -22.31 1.05
N ALA A 1142 -18.64 -22.94 1.07
CA ALA A 1142 -19.41 -23.12 2.31
C ALA A 1142 -18.73 -24.10 3.29
N ILE A 1143 -17.72 -24.86 2.83
CA ILE A 1143 -16.96 -25.80 3.66
C ILE A 1143 -15.58 -25.19 3.94
N ALA A 1144 -15.48 -24.39 4.99
CA ALA A 1144 -14.25 -23.70 5.38
C ALA A 1144 -13.47 -24.48 6.46
N THR A 1145 -12.95 -25.67 6.12
CA THR A 1145 -12.29 -26.58 7.09
C THR A 1145 -10.94 -27.08 6.58
N GLY A 1146 -10.14 -27.71 7.46
CA GLY A 1146 -8.82 -28.25 7.14
C GLY A 1146 -8.81 -29.61 6.42
N ARG A 1147 -9.95 -30.08 5.91
CA ARG A 1147 -10.14 -31.47 5.48
C ARG A 1147 -9.39 -31.90 4.22
N PHE A 1148 -8.73 -31.00 3.48
CA PHE A 1148 -7.96 -31.40 2.28
C PHE A 1148 -6.91 -32.46 2.63
N PRO A 1149 -6.72 -33.50 1.80
CA PRO A 1149 -5.85 -34.60 2.17
C PRO A 1149 -4.39 -34.35 1.77
N GLN A 1150 -3.47 -34.91 2.54
CA GLN A 1150 -2.06 -35.09 2.22
C GLN A 1150 -1.77 -36.59 2.22
N VAL A 1151 -1.06 -37.09 1.22
CA VAL A 1151 -0.98 -38.52 0.95
C VAL A 1151 0.43 -39.00 0.65
N SER A 1152 0.68 -40.29 0.93
CA SER A 1152 1.88 -41.02 0.50
C SER A 1152 1.49 -42.37 -0.06
N GLY A 1153 2.20 -42.83 -1.10
CA GLY A 1153 1.89 -44.09 -1.80
C GLY A 1153 0.62 -44.05 -2.65
N LEU A 1154 0.01 -42.87 -2.82
CA LEU A 1154 -1.20 -42.64 -3.62
C LEU A 1154 -1.02 -41.49 -4.61
N ARG A 1155 -1.80 -41.56 -5.70
CA ARG A 1155 -2.08 -40.42 -6.58
C ARG A 1155 -3.58 -40.30 -6.81
N ALA A 1156 -4.12 -39.09 -6.83
CA ALA A 1156 -5.50 -38.83 -7.22
C ALA A 1156 -5.63 -37.60 -8.14
N THR A 1157 -6.54 -37.67 -9.09
CA THR A 1157 -6.92 -36.54 -9.94
C THR A 1157 -8.41 -36.27 -9.82
N PHE A 1158 -8.83 -35.01 -9.81
CA PHE A 1158 -10.22 -34.61 -9.64
C PHE A 1158 -10.58 -33.34 -10.40
N HIS A 1159 -11.87 -33.07 -10.55
CA HIS A 1159 -12.39 -31.78 -10.99
C HIS A 1159 -13.63 -31.40 -10.18
N CYS A 1160 -14.14 -30.17 -10.35
CA CYS A 1160 -15.35 -29.71 -9.69
C CYS A 1160 -16.52 -29.64 -10.70
N GLU A 1161 -17.61 -30.36 -10.40
CA GLU A 1161 -18.91 -30.20 -11.07
C GLU A 1161 -19.81 -29.32 -10.19
N GLY A 1162 -19.79 -28.00 -10.45
CA GLY A 1162 -20.43 -27.03 -9.57
C GLY A 1162 -19.75 -27.05 -8.19
N THR A 1163 -20.54 -27.23 -7.12
CA THR A 1163 -20.03 -27.33 -5.75
C THR A 1163 -19.62 -28.75 -5.33
N THR A 1164 -19.59 -29.70 -6.26
CA THR A 1164 -19.36 -31.11 -5.96
C THR A 1164 -18.04 -31.57 -6.59
N PRO A 1165 -17.10 -32.14 -5.82
CA PRO A 1165 -15.90 -32.74 -6.39
C PRO A 1165 -16.24 -34.05 -7.11
N VAL A 1166 -15.47 -34.36 -8.16
CA VAL A 1166 -15.52 -35.63 -8.89
C VAL A 1166 -14.11 -36.17 -9.01
N VAL A 1167 -13.88 -37.41 -8.56
CA VAL A 1167 -12.58 -38.08 -8.64
C VAL A 1167 -12.45 -38.80 -9.99
N ASP A 1168 -11.58 -38.28 -10.85
CA ASP A 1168 -11.30 -38.80 -12.20
C ASP A 1168 -10.48 -40.09 -12.17
N GLY A 1169 -9.60 -40.23 -11.19
CA GLY A 1169 -8.73 -41.40 -11.07
C GLY A 1169 -7.97 -41.46 -9.75
N MET A 1170 -7.63 -42.69 -9.34
CA MET A 1170 -6.84 -42.98 -8.15
C MET A 1170 -5.86 -44.12 -8.46
N TRP A 1171 -4.62 -43.99 -8.00
CA TRP A 1171 -3.56 -44.98 -8.23
C TRP A 1171 -2.76 -45.24 -6.96
N ARG A 1172 -2.27 -46.47 -6.81
CA ARG A 1172 -1.15 -46.78 -5.91
C ARG A 1172 0.16 -46.41 -6.58
N THR A 1173 1.06 -45.81 -5.81
CA THR A 1173 2.38 -45.37 -6.25
C THR A 1173 3.43 -45.75 -5.21
N PRO A 1174 3.73 -47.06 -5.05
CA PRO A 1174 4.58 -47.55 -3.95
C PRO A 1174 6.01 -47.01 -3.97
N ASP A 1175 6.48 -46.63 -5.17
CA ASP A 1175 7.80 -46.05 -5.46
C ASP A 1175 7.72 -44.55 -5.81
N GLY A 1176 6.63 -43.86 -5.42
CA GLY A 1176 6.39 -42.44 -5.72
C GLY A 1176 5.77 -42.17 -7.11
N ILE A 1177 5.49 -40.90 -7.42
CA ILE A 1177 4.73 -40.49 -8.63
C ILE A 1177 5.48 -40.78 -9.94
N GLY A 1178 6.81 -40.77 -9.92
CA GLY A 1178 7.65 -41.18 -11.05
C GLY A 1178 7.76 -42.70 -11.27
N GLY A 1179 7.27 -43.50 -10.32
CA GLY A 1179 7.30 -44.96 -10.37
C GLY A 1179 6.09 -45.58 -11.09
N THR A 1180 5.88 -46.88 -10.86
CA THR A 1180 4.73 -47.59 -11.43
C THR A 1180 3.43 -47.13 -10.75
N GLN A 1181 2.47 -46.68 -11.55
CA GLN A 1181 1.14 -46.28 -11.08
C GLN A 1181 0.13 -47.40 -11.37
N THR A 1182 -0.46 -47.99 -10.32
CA THR A 1182 -1.45 -49.06 -10.45
C THR A 1182 -2.85 -48.51 -10.14
N PRO A 1183 -3.80 -48.50 -11.10
CA PRO A 1183 -5.16 -47.99 -10.86
C PRO A 1183 -5.84 -48.73 -9.70
N ILE A 1184 -6.60 -48.00 -8.89
CA ILE A 1184 -7.40 -48.55 -7.79
C ILE A 1184 -8.86 -48.64 -8.24
N ALA A 1185 -9.37 -49.86 -8.40
CA ALA A 1185 -10.79 -50.12 -8.64
C ALA A 1185 -11.56 -50.15 -7.32
N ASP A 1186 -12.88 -49.95 -7.37
CA ASP A 1186 -13.73 -49.81 -6.18
C ASP A 1186 -13.66 -51.01 -5.21
N GLY A 1187 -13.40 -52.22 -5.72
CA GLY A 1187 -13.27 -53.45 -4.93
C GLY A 1187 -11.86 -53.74 -4.40
N ASP A 1188 -10.86 -52.96 -4.77
CA ASP A 1188 -9.47 -53.20 -4.35
C ASP A 1188 -9.28 -52.77 -2.89
N SER A 1189 -8.55 -53.56 -2.09
CA SER A 1189 -8.26 -53.26 -0.69
C SER A 1189 -6.94 -52.51 -0.54
N VAL A 1190 -6.95 -51.30 0.04
CA VAL A 1190 -5.76 -50.50 0.32
C VAL A 1190 -5.50 -50.50 1.83
N ARG A 1191 -4.33 -50.99 2.23
CA ARG A 1191 -3.87 -50.91 3.62
C ARG A 1191 -3.30 -49.51 3.88
N LEU A 1192 -3.96 -48.73 4.72
CA LEU A 1192 -3.71 -47.31 4.90
C LEU A 1192 -3.33 -46.99 6.36
N VAL A 1193 -2.36 -46.11 6.57
CA VAL A 1193 -2.15 -45.45 7.87
C VAL A 1193 -2.74 -44.04 7.85
N THR A 1194 -3.47 -43.70 8.90
CA THR A 1194 -4.04 -42.37 9.15
C THR A 1194 -3.82 -42.00 10.63
N ASN A 1195 -4.47 -40.94 11.11
CA ASN A 1195 -4.48 -40.56 12.52
C ASN A 1195 -5.84 -40.85 13.18
N ASP A 1196 -5.87 -40.93 14.50
CA ASP A 1196 -7.04 -41.23 15.33
C ASP A 1196 -8.17 -40.19 15.20
N PHE A 1197 -7.83 -38.91 15.03
CA PHE A 1197 -8.80 -37.86 14.70
C PHE A 1197 -9.58 -38.20 13.42
N MET A 1198 -8.89 -38.48 12.30
CA MET A 1198 -9.55 -38.84 11.04
C MET A 1198 -10.25 -40.20 11.12
N PHE A 1199 -9.66 -41.19 11.81
CA PHE A 1199 -10.25 -42.52 11.98
C PHE A 1199 -11.61 -42.45 12.67
N THR A 1200 -11.73 -41.59 13.69
CA THR A 1200 -12.97 -41.39 14.44
C THR A 1200 -13.98 -40.48 13.73
N GLY A 1201 -13.67 -40.01 12.52
CA GLY A 1201 -14.57 -39.25 11.67
C GLY A 1201 -14.33 -37.74 11.65
N GLY A 1202 -13.26 -37.26 12.30
CA GLY A 1202 -12.87 -35.86 12.28
C GLY A 1202 -12.70 -35.31 10.87
N ASP A 1203 -12.92 -34.01 10.68
CA ASP A 1203 -12.95 -33.34 9.36
C ASP A 1203 -13.96 -33.95 8.37
N GLY A 1204 -14.98 -34.64 8.87
CA GLY A 1204 -16.01 -35.32 8.07
C GLY A 1204 -15.58 -36.68 7.50
N TYR A 1205 -14.42 -37.23 7.90
CA TYR A 1205 -13.90 -38.52 7.42
C TYR A 1205 -14.60 -39.75 8.02
N THR A 1206 -15.92 -39.67 8.24
CA THR A 1206 -16.76 -40.73 8.83
C THR A 1206 -16.63 -42.09 8.13
N VAL A 1207 -16.24 -42.10 6.84
CA VAL A 1207 -15.97 -43.32 6.08
C VAL A 1207 -14.84 -44.18 6.69
N PHE A 1208 -13.86 -43.58 7.38
CA PHE A 1208 -12.75 -44.33 7.99
C PHE A 1208 -13.19 -45.15 9.22
N SER A 1209 -14.25 -44.73 9.92
CA SER A 1209 -14.84 -45.54 11.00
C SER A 1209 -15.45 -46.86 10.51
N GLN A 1210 -15.71 -46.98 9.21
CA GLN A 1210 -16.27 -48.17 8.55
C GLN A 1210 -15.17 -49.10 7.97
N ALA A 1211 -13.90 -48.74 8.16
CA ALA A 1211 -12.78 -49.54 7.67
C ALA A 1211 -12.65 -50.87 8.42
N THR A 1212 -11.93 -51.81 7.82
CA THR A 1212 -11.73 -53.16 8.38
C THR A 1212 -10.27 -53.37 8.80
N ASP A 1213 -10.00 -54.45 9.54
CA ASP A 1213 -8.65 -54.82 9.99
C ASP A 1213 -7.93 -53.69 10.75
N VAL A 1214 -8.66 -52.93 11.56
CA VAL A 1214 -8.14 -51.75 12.26
C VAL A 1214 -7.13 -52.17 13.32
N GLN A 1215 -5.96 -51.54 13.29
CA GLN A 1215 -4.92 -51.61 14.30
C GLN A 1215 -4.66 -50.19 14.81
N GLN A 1216 -4.60 -50.01 16.11
CA GLN A 1216 -4.22 -48.74 16.74
C GLN A 1216 -2.89 -48.97 17.48
N PRO A 1217 -1.75 -48.85 16.78
CA PRO A 1217 -0.44 -48.90 17.42
C PRO A 1217 -0.33 -47.91 18.58
N GLY A 1218 -1.02 -46.77 18.46
CA GLY A 1218 -1.03 -45.72 19.48
C GLY A 1218 0.27 -44.93 19.54
N ASP A 1219 1.12 -45.07 18.53
CA ASP A 1219 2.34 -44.27 18.38
C ASP A 1219 1.95 -42.81 18.09
N ASP A 1220 2.71 -41.90 18.69
CA ASP A 1220 2.52 -40.46 18.53
C ASP A 1220 2.95 -40.03 17.11
N LEU A 1221 2.04 -39.39 16.37
CA LEU A 1221 2.27 -38.94 15.00
C LEU A 1221 3.40 -37.90 14.92
N MET A 1222 3.48 -36.99 15.88
CA MET A 1222 4.54 -36.00 15.94
C MET A 1222 5.90 -36.69 16.16
N GLN A 1223 5.96 -37.66 17.08
CA GLN A 1223 7.20 -38.42 17.30
C GLN A 1223 7.61 -39.22 16.05
N ILE A 1224 6.66 -39.77 15.29
CA ILE A 1224 6.95 -40.44 14.02
C ILE A 1224 7.55 -39.48 13.00
N ALA A 1225 7.02 -38.26 12.88
CA ALA A 1225 7.57 -37.25 11.99
C ALA A 1225 8.97 -36.79 12.46
N ALA A 1226 9.18 -36.63 13.76
CA ALA A 1226 10.48 -36.30 14.33
C ALA A 1226 11.53 -37.41 14.07
N ASP A 1227 11.18 -38.68 14.28
CA ASP A 1227 12.02 -39.83 13.96
C ASP A 1227 12.39 -39.83 12.46
N TYR A 1228 11.43 -39.54 11.57
CA TYR A 1228 11.68 -39.46 10.14
C TYR A 1228 12.67 -38.36 9.77
N VAL A 1229 12.57 -37.18 10.38
CA VAL A 1229 13.54 -36.09 10.22
C VAL A 1229 14.93 -36.54 10.66
N THR A 1230 15.05 -37.22 11.80
CA THR A 1230 16.33 -37.78 12.27
C THR A 1230 16.93 -38.79 11.29
N ASP A 1231 16.11 -39.70 10.76
CA ASP A 1231 16.57 -40.77 9.89
C ASP A 1231 16.90 -40.30 8.45
N ASN A 1232 16.34 -39.16 8.02
CA ASN A 1232 16.45 -38.66 6.64
C ASN A 1232 17.10 -37.27 6.55
N SER A 1233 17.86 -36.85 7.56
CA SER A 1233 18.54 -35.54 7.57
C SER A 1233 19.68 -35.45 6.53
N PRO A 1234 19.76 -34.37 5.71
CA PRO A 1234 18.78 -33.30 5.59
C PRO A 1234 17.52 -33.73 4.83
N VAL A 1235 16.34 -33.38 5.35
CA VAL A 1235 15.07 -33.60 4.64
C VAL A 1235 14.92 -32.60 3.48
N ASP A 1236 14.34 -33.05 2.36
CA ASP A 1236 14.09 -32.23 1.17
C ASP A 1236 12.77 -32.66 0.48
N PRO A 1237 11.62 -32.56 1.17
CA PRO A 1237 10.33 -32.91 0.60
C PRO A 1237 9.94 -31.95 -0.53
N GLN A 1238 9.23 -32.46 -1.53
CA GLN A 1238 8.82 -31.69 -2.71
C GLN A 1238 7.32 -31.89 -2.98
N VAL A 1239 6.67 -30.93 -3.65
CA VAL A 1239 5.34 -31.15 -4.26
C VAL A 1239 5.53 -31.94 -5.55
N GLU A 1240 4.93 -33.12 -5.64
CA GLU A 1240 5.23 -34.11 -6.70
C GLU A 1240 4.03 -34.36 -7.64
N GLY A 1241 2.89 -33.73 -7.40
CA GLY A 1241 1.65 -34.00 -8.14
C GLY A 1241 0.98 -35.30 -7.69
N ARG A 1242 1.05 -35.60 -6.39
CA ARG A 1242 0.27 -36.65 -5.74
C ARG A 1242 -1.22 -36.35 -5.83
N LEU A 1243 -1.62 -35.07 -5.78
CA LEU A 1243 -3.01 -34.62 -5.91
C LEU A 1243 -3.10 -33.55 -6.99
N THR A 1244 -4.00 -33.69 -7.96
CA THR A 1244 -4.10 -32.74 -9.07
C THR A 1244 -5.55 -32.45 -9.45
N GLN A 1245 -5.88 -31.16 -9.58
CA GLN A 1245 -7.15 -30.70 -10.12
C GLN A 1245 -7.04 -30.53 -11.65
N ASN A 1246 -7.96 -31.14 -12.41
CA ASN A 1246 -8.00 -31.15 -13.88
C ASN A 1246 -8.78 -29.98 -14.49
#